data_AF-R2QSN7-F1
#
_entry.id   AF-R2QSN7-F1
#
_cell.length_a   1.000
_cell.length_b   1.000
_cell.length_c   1.000
_cell.angle_alpha   90.00
_cell.angle_beta   90.00
_cell.angle_gamma   90.00
#
_symmetry.space_group_name_H-M   'P 1'
#
loop_
_entity.id
_entity.type
_entity.pdbx_description
1 polymer ?
#
loop_
_entity_poly.entity_id
_entity_poly.type
_entity_poly.pdbx_seq_one_letter_code
_entity_poly.pdbx_strand_id
1 'polypeptide(L)'
;MKWKSKFGVGIGMTGAVFALGIHSDAAPSDTEIGSYQQPTGQQFEAQIIGDEYLSYTLANKTGDVIELSNDGYWYYSLFDNETKQTIPSKNKYLIDERPSEALDSKEIGKLKPQKSEETIARNAKSIQKWNKDQPLLVVLVEFSDTKLNYSEADWEKRVFSQTEKSLSTYYKEATKEMIDLKPVKKKTGKQDGVVRIQLNREHPKAGNKFDLARPALKEAIEKLNDYVDIAEYDQNKNGIIEQNEMHIMGIFAGYEASSINKIESVWGHKGSFQGRPIGYPTVDGIKLNNYTLFGETMVKKNSDPAKQYEYQSELGLVAHEFGHDLRLPDLYNSERTIIEHDGKYVEVSDGDGLGQYSLMASGSWAHLQGEEAGATPTNLDAYSKVMLGVVEPKVVDKEQTVAVNHISTPDFNVYRVNTANPQEYFLIENRQLVGFDESLKTVIYSKEHGTKPIVASGGIGVYHINETFSTNTSPTSQLVTMKEADEGILGYSKLNEPRYYATNNYDGFYYKGTGGHDKPQQNTMYKTTVPSTKVASGDYANYNMIVKSEPNESMSVSFVDDPISVTGVTIDLKNKELLVGETKQLNAEVTPANATNKKVMWSSSNEAIATVDQNGIVTAKAKGEATIKVETEDGRESASCKIDVTIEKILSEWFEDQNLAKIVGYNLDLMLTDKVTENRLNKVKRLDMRYDQGISAISDSDYKYDYLLYFPIGYSKKIENLKGIELFNGLEELILPYNLSYETIDNLTLINQLPKLNSLGVSEVSNTFSKVDLDLSKIKTLYAEYLDDKDISYLEKMTNLNVIKYYSPDGQTHSNSGYIDVSVISTLAKNGHLEKIDSFYFTEPKALKQLQTIPNLKELVVSISESTEESVTYLKQLSNIEKLSIKECYLTNSESLEIFKNMENLYTLSFGSGDNKIDFSVLSHLENLKELTVLSRDAKWETLSKLPHLKKLTIRNDNAVIKDLTFLQNMNSLEKLIIESVDDTNNFATLGGLTNLTQLSLTIDNAEAKQLDMSALGNLTQLKELELHGIYFSNEERPQDSTFLRNLTNLERLNLEFTLFDDIEAIRLMKNLKYVNYGYCILDEKQMLDLFADSRGVYLRPGYSSSLEEDNPNIYFLH
;
A
#
# COMPACT_ATOMS: atom_id res chain seq x y z
N MET A 1 6.05 -12.16 -47.87
CA MET A 1 7.47 -12.12 -47.44
C MET A 1 7.51 -12.63 -46.00
N LYS A 2 7.94 -13.88 -45.76
CA LYS A 2 9.30 -14.29 -45.33
C LYS A 2 9.79 -13.48 -44.10
N TRP A 3 9.70 -13.97 -42.85
CA TRP A 3 10.47 -15.02 -42.13
C TRP A 3 11.64 -14.49 -41.27
N LYS A 4 11.76 -15.09 -40.07
CA LYS A 4 12.92 -15.31 -39.15
C LYS A 4 12.90 -14.49 -37.84
N SER A 5 12.54 -15.07 -36.69
CA SER A 5 13.12 -16.21 -35.92
C SER A 5 14.45 -15.90 -35.24
N LYS A 6 14.51 -16.05 -33.92
CA LYS A 6 15.57 -16.82 -33.26
C LYS A 6 15.01 -17.57 -32.04
N PHE A 7 14.90 -18.88 -32.24
CA PHE A 7 14.80 -19.93 -31.24
C PHE A 7 16.09 -20.00 -30.41
N GLY A 8 15.94 -20.37 -29.15
CA GLY A 8 16.95 -21.06 -28.35
C GLY A 8 16.27 -22.19 -27.59
N VAL A 9 16.19 -23.37 -28.21
CA VAL A 9 15.79 -24.63 -27.57
C VAL A 9 17.04 -25.31 -27.04
N GLY A 10 17.03 -25.65 -25.75
CA GLY A 10 17.85 -26.69 -25.14
C GLY A 10 16.91 -27.74 -24.54
N ILE A 11 16.89 -28.92 -25.16
CA ILE A 11 16.04 -30.06 -24.81
C ILE A 11 16.68 -30.79 -23.62
N GLY A 12 15.88 -31.07 -22.59
CA GLY A 12 16.11 -32.08 -21.58
C GLY A 12 14.76 -32.67 -21.15
N MET A 13 14.40 -33.80 -21.75
CA MET A 13 13.14 -34.52 -21.52
C MET A 13 13.00 -34.96 -20.05
N THR A 14 11.79 -34.86 -19.51
CA THR A 14 10.91 -35.97 -19.05
C THR A 14 10.03 -35.47 -17.90
N GLY A 15 8.73 -35.38 -18.18
CA GLY A 15 7.71 -34.99 -17.22
C GLY A 15 6.40 -34.87 -17.97
N ALA A 16 5.68 -35.99 -18.08
CA ALA A 16 4.41 -36.08 -18.78
C ALA A 16 3.44 -35.02 -18.24
N VAL A 17 2.94 -34.15 -19.12
CA VAL A 17 1.73 -33.38 -18.85
C VAL A 17 0.57 -34.35 -19.03
N PHE A 18 0.23 -35.05 -17.95
CA PHE A 18 -1.08 -35.63 -17.73
C PHE A 18 -1.72 -34.80 -16.61
N ALA A 19 -2.21 -33.61 -16.97
CA ALA A 19 -3.27 -32.97 -16.19
C ALA A 19 -4.56 -33.67 -16.60
N LEU A 20 -4.80 -34.86 -16.05
CA LEU A 20 -6.13 -35.45 -16.03
C LEU A 20 -6.88 -34.77 -14.89
N GLY A 21 -7.54 -33.64 -15.21
CA GLY A 21 -8.67 -33.18 -14.41
C GLY A 21 -9.75 -34.24 -14.54
N ILE A 22 -9.90 -35.09 -13.53
CA ILE A 22 -10.92 -36.14 -13.51
C ILE A 22 -12.23 -35.51 -13.01
N HIS A 23 -13.05 -35.12 -13.98
CA HIS A 23 -14.49 -35.34 -14.15
C HIS A 23 -15.49 -35.30 -12.99
N SER A 24 -16.62 -34.69 -13.39
CA SER A 24 -18.03 -35.05 -13.15
C SER A 24 -18.58 -34.81 -11.76
N ASP A 25 -19.58 -33.94 -11.75
CA ASP A 25 -20.40 -33.47 -10.63
C ASP A 25 -21.53 -34.42 -10.27
N ALA A 26 -22.37 -34.09 -9.24
CA ALA A 26 -23.62 -34.81 -8.88
C ALA A 26 -24.74 -33.84 -9.28
N ALA A 27 -25.36 -34.00 -10.44
CA ALA A 27 -24.65 -34.75 -11.47
C ALA A 27 -24.48 -34.26 -12.88
N PRO A 28 -24.10 -32.99 -13.17
CA PRO A 28 -23.66 -32.59 -14.52
C PRO A 28 -22.98 -33.71 -15.28
N SER A 29 -23.53 -34.01 -16.46
CA SER A 29 -23.22 -35.21 -17.23
C SER A 29 -21.75 -35.49 -17.35
N ASP A 30 -21.41 -36.76 -17.55
CA ASP A 30 -20.10 -37.13 -18.05
C ASP A 30 -19.80 -36.34 -19.33
N THR A 31 -19.12 -35.21 -19.19
CA THR A 31 -18.86 -34.24 -20.26
C THR A 31 -17.76 -34.72 -21.21
N GLU A 32 -17.37 -35.99 -21.15
CA GLU A 32 -16.43 -36.55 -22.10
C GLU A 32 -17.11 -37.06 -23.37
N ILE A 33 -16.37 -36.84 -24.45
CA ILE A 33 -16.71 -37.26 -25.79
C ILE A 33 -16.72 -38.79 -25.89
N GLY A 34 -17.91 -39.37 -25.94
CA GLY A 34 -18.11 -40.79 -26.22
C GLY A 34 -17.91 -41.10 -27.70
N SER A 35 -17.35 -42.29 -27.98
CA SER A 35 -17.35 -42.88 -29.32
C SER A 35 -18.61 -43.73 -29.49
N TYR A 36 -19.48 -43.31 -30.39
CA TYR A 36 -20.75 -43.96 -30.70
C TYR A 36 -20.73 -44.53 -32.10
N GLN A 37 -21.59 -45.52 -32.33
CA GLN A 37 -21.75 -46.14 -33.62
C GLN A 37 -23.23 -46.18 -34.01
N GLN A 38 -23.54 -45.83 -35.27
CA GLN A 38 -24.83 -46.17 -35.85
C GLN A 38 -24.97 -47.70 -35.97
N PRO A 39 -26.19 -48.26 -35.92
CA PRO A 39 -26.40 -49.70 -36.18
C PRO A 39 -25.80 -50.19 -37.52
N THR A 40 -25.64 -49.29 -38.49
CA THR A 40 -25.03 -49.56 -39.81
C THR A 40 -23.49 -49.53 -39.82
N GLY A 41 -22.86 -49.17 -38.71
CA GLY A 41 -21.41 -49.29 -38.52
C GLY A 41 -20.62 -47.98 -38.54
N GLN A 42 -21.23 -46.85 -38.93
CA GLN A 42 -20.59 -45.53 -38.93
C GLN A 42 -20.27 -45.08 -37.51
N GLN A 43 -19.01 -44.74 -37.26
CA GLN A 43 -18.52 -44.26 -35.97
C GLN A 43 -18.58 -42.73 -35.91
N PHE A 44 -18.93 -42.19 -34.76
CA PHE A 44 -18.92 -40.75 -34.49
C PHE A 44 -18.63 -40.45 -33.04
N GLU A 45 -18.16 -39.23 -32.80
CA GLU A 45 -17.91 -38.72 -31.47
C GLU A 45 -19.05 -37.80 -31.08
N ALA A 46 -19.68 -38.06 -29.94
CA ALA A 46 -20.72 -37.20 -29.39
C ALA A 46 -20.58 -37.07 -27.87
N GLN A 47 -21.33 -36.15 -27.28
CA GLN A 47 -21.35 -35.87 -25.86
C GLN A 47 -22.81 -35.83 -25.43
N ILE A 48 -23.18 -36.58 -24.39
CA ILE A 48 -24.48 -36.39 -23.75
C ILE A 48 -24.33 -35.28 -22.73
N ILE A 49 -25.28 -34.38 -22.77
CA ILE A 49 -25.22 -33.08 -22.16
C ILE A 49 -26.56 -32.86 -21.45
N GLY A 50 -26.52 -32.35 -20.21
CA GLY A 50 -27.72 -31.97 -19.50
C GLY A 50 -27.79 -32.35 -18.02
N ASP A 51 -28.94 -32.07 -17.42
CA ASP A 51 -29.38 -32.45 -16.07
C ASP A 51 -30.76 -33.13 -16.14
N GLU A 52 -31.44 -33.29 -14.99
CA GLU A 52 -32.76 -33.90 -14.95
C GLU A 52 -33.90 -33.06 -15.53
N TYR A 53 -33.63 -31.81 -15.87
CA TYR A 53 -34.60 -30.88 -16.42
C TYR A 53 -34.35 -30.56 -17.91
N LEU A 54 -33.11 -30.67 -18.40
CA LEU A 54 -32.75 -30.46 -19.80
C LEU A 54 -31.63 -31.39 -20.21
N SER A 55 -31.83 -32.22 -21.22
CA SER A 55 -30.74 -32.99 -21.81
C SER A 55 -30.84 -33.18 -23.32
N TYR A 56 -29.67 -33.31 -23.96
CA TYR A 56 -29.51 -33.53 -25.40
C TYR A 56 -28.18 -34.22 -25.70
N THR A 57 -27.99 -34.71 -26.92
CA THR A 57 -26.68 -35.27 -27.35
C THR A 57 -26.09 -34.38 -28.43
N LEU A 58 -24.84 -33.95 -28.27
CA LEU A 58 -24.12 -33.09 -29.19
C LEU A 58 -23.02 -33.87 -29.92
N ALA A 59 -23.01 -33.86 -31.24
CA ALA A 59 -21.95 -34.46 -32.02
C ALA A 59 -20.72 -33.54 -32.07
N ASN A 60 -19.59 -33.98 -31.53
CA ASN A 60 -18.49 -33.07 -31.18
C ASN A 60 -17.69 -32.52 -32.36
N LYS A 61 -17.72 -33.18 -33.51
CA LYS A 61 -17.01 -32.72 -34.73
C LYS A 61 -17.84 -31.76 -35.58
N THR A 62 -19.17 -31.89 -35.54
CA THR A 62 -20.07 -31.08 -36.37
C THR A 62 -20.82 -30.03 -35.56
N GLY A 63 -20.92 -30.21 -34.25
CA GLY A 63 -21.78 -29.42 -33.38
C GLY A 63 -23.26 -29.71 -33.59
N ASP A 64 -23.64 -30.82 -34.24
CA ASP A 64 -25.05 -31.16 -34.45
C ASP A 64 -25.70 -31.74 -33.20
N VAL A 65 -26.93 -31.33 -32.89
CA VAL A 65 -27.71 -31.99 -31.85
C VAL A 65 -28.37 -33.23 -32.46
N ILE A 66 -28.19 -34.36 -31.80
CA ILE A 66 -28.66 -35.68 -32.23
C ILE A 66 -29.40 -36.37 -31.10
N GLU A 67 -30.22 -37.35 -31.43
CA GLU A 67 -30.95 -38.13 -30.43
C GLU A 67 -31.04 -39.60 -30.83
N LEU A 68 -30.83 -40.48 -29.85
CA LEU A 68 -31.07 -41.91 -29.98
C LEU A 68 -32.57 -42.18 -29.86
N SER A 69 -33.13 -42.78 -30.91
CA SER A 69 -34.51 -43.22 -30.96
C SER A 69 -34.66 -44.65 -30.46
N ASN A 70 -35.90 -45.04 -30.13
CA ASN A 70 -36.26 -46.36 -29.61
C ASN A 70 -35.97 -47.51 -30.59
N ASP A 71 -35.74 -47.22 -31.87
CA ASP A 71 -35.34 -48.20 -32.89
C ASP A 71 -33.82 -48.47 -32.92
N GLY A 72 -33.06 -47.82 -32.03
CA GLY A 72 -31.61 -47.95 -31.91
C GLY A 72 -30.79 -47.09 -32.88
N TYR A 73 -31.43 -46.26 -33.71
CA TYR A 73 -30.72 -45.32 -34.60
C TYR A 73 -30.58 -43.92 -33.99
N TRP A 74 -29.49 -43.24 -34.36
CA TRP A 74 -29.29 -41.83 -34.05
C TRP A 74 -29.85 -40.94 -35.16
N TYR A 75 -30.66 -39.96 -34.79
CA TYR A 75 -31.28 -39.00 -35.70
C TYR A 75 -30.77 -37.59 -35.44
N TYR A 76 -30.77 -36.72 -36.45
CA TYR A 76 -30.64 -35.26 -36.21
C TYR A 76 -31.83 -34.78 -35.37
N SER A 77 -31.61 -33.85 -34.44
CA SER A 77 -32.66 -33.29 -33.60
C SER A 77 -33.21 -31.97 -34.15
N LEU A 78 -34.49 -31.72 -33.91
CA LEU A 78 -35.19 -30.48 -34.24
C LEU A 78 -35.64 -29.78 -32.94
N PHE A 79 -35.88 -28.47 -33.02
CA PHE A 79 -36.42 -27.70 -31.90
C PHE A 79 -37.94 -27.84 -31.80
N ASP A 80 -38.43 -28.22 -30.62
CA ASP A 80 -39.86 -28.15 -30.31
C ASP A 80 -40.21 -26.81 -29.65
N ASN A 81 -41.04 -26.03 -30.34
CA ASN A 81 -41.49 -24.74 -29.85
C ASN A 81 -42.43 -24.81 -28.63
N GLU A 82 -43.14 -25.93 -28.42
CA GLU A 82 -44.08 -26.08 -27.31
C GLU A 82 -43.36 -26.44 -26.02
N THR A 83 -42.54 -27.49 -26.06
CA THR A 83 -41.82 -27.98 -24.87
C THR A 83 -40.52 -27.25 -24.61
N LYS A 84 -39.98 -26.51 -25.60
CA LYS A 84 -38.62 -25.93 -25.57
C LYS A 84 -37.53 -27.00 -25.41
N GLN A 85 -37.78 -28.21 -25.92
CA GLN A 85 -36.89 -29.38 -25.86
C GLN A 85 -36.53 -29.87 -27.28
N THR A 86 -35.75 -30.94 -27.37
CA THR A 86 -35.42 -31.60 -28.64
C THR A 86 -36.46 -32.64 -29.03
N ILE A 87 -36.67 -32.82 -30.34
CA ILE A 87 -37.39 -33.96 -30.90
C ILE A 87 -36.58 -34.58 -32.04
N PRO A 88 -36.61 -35.91 -32.24
CA PRO A 88 -35.89 -36.54 -33.34
C PRO A 88 -36.50 -36.16 -34.69
N SER A 89 -35.64 -35.86 -35.67
CA SER A 89 -36.05 -35.70 -37.07
C SER A 89 -36.32 -37.06 -37.73
N LYS A 90 -36.66 -37.04 -39.03
CA LYS A 90 -36.77 -38.27 -39.85
C LYS A 90 -35.43 -38.72 -40.44
N ASN A 91 -34.37 -37.94 -40.28
CA ASN A 91 -33.09 -38.14 -40.96
C ASN A 91 -32.06 -38.68 -39.97
N LYS A 92 -31.44 -39.82 -40.32
CA LYS A 92 -30.43 -40.48 -39.50
C LYS A 92 -29.08 -39.76 -39.60
N TYR A 93 -28.47 -39.52 -38.46
CA TYR A 93 -27.19 -38.83 -38.34
C TYR A 93 -26.07 -39.58 -39.09
N LEU A 94 -25.31 -38.90 -39.96
CA LEU A 94 -24.25 -39.48 -40.82
C LEU A 94 -24.69 -40.58 -41.81
N ILE A 95 -26.00 -40.81 -41.97
CA ILE A 95 -26.55 -41.76 -42.94
C ILE A 95 -27.36 -41.00 -44.00
N ASP A 96 -28.26 -40.13 -43.55
CA ASP A 96 -29.11 -39.30 -44.40
C ASP A 96 -28.55 -37.86 -44.46
N GLU A 97 -29.03 -37.07 -45.44
CA GLU A 97 -28.65 -35.66 -45.57
C GLU A 97 -29.13 -34.85 -44.34
N ARG A 98 -28.27 -33.95 -43.83
CA ARG A 98 -28.57 -33.09 -42.68
C ARG A 98 -29.74 -32.14 -43.01
N PRO A 99 -30.85 -32.18 -42.25
CA PRO A 99 -31.94 -31.22 -42.42
C PRO A 99 -31.50 -29.76 -42.19
N SER A 100 -32.11 -28.80 -42.90
CA SER A 100 -31.86 -27.37 -42.70
C SER A 100 -32.26 -26.87 -41.30
N GLU A 101 -33.31 -27.47 -40.74
CA GLU A 101 -33.89 -27.15 -39.43
C GLU A 101 -33.25 -27.97 -38.30
N ALA A 102 -32.23 -28.79 -38.60
CA ALA A 102 -31.52 -29.55 -37.58
C ALA A 102 -30.78 -28.61 -36.64
N LEU A 103 -31.07 -28.77 -35.34
CA LEU A 103 -30.44 -28.02 -34.26
C LEU A 103 -28.92 -28.23 -34.28
N ASP A 104 -28.19 -27.14 -34.11
CA ASP A 104 -26.75 -27.15 -33.87
C ASP A 104 -26.38 -26.50 -32.54
N SER A 105 -25.08 -26.57 -32.23
CA SER A 105 -24.45 -26.05 -31.01
C SER A 105 -24.77 -24.58 -30.72
N LYS A 106 -25.04 -23.76 -31.74
CA LYS A 106 -25.35 -22.33 -31.58
C LYS A 106 -26.81 -22.10 -31.23
N GLU A 107 -27.66 -23.10 -31.47
CA GLU A 107 -29.09 -23.04 -31.27
C GLU A 107 -29.54 -23.66 -29.94
N ILE A 108 -28.62 -24.29 -29.20
CA ILE A 108 -28.86 -24.90 -27.89
C ILE A 108 -29.47 -23.91 -26.88
N GLY A 109 -29.09 -22.63 -26.90
CA GLY A 109 -29.66 -21.62 -26.00
C GLY A 109 -31.18 -21.42 -26.14
N LYS A 110 -31.80 -21.98 -27.20
CA LYS A 110 -33.25 -22.06 -27.37
C LYS A 110 -33.90 -23.11 -26.47
N LEU A 111 -33.14 -24.15 -26.11
CA LEU A 111 -33.58 -25.21 -25.20
C LEU A 111 -33.72 -24.64 -23.79
N LYS A 112 -34.76 -25.07 -23.07
CA LYS A 112 -35.01 -24.63 -21.70
C LYS A 112 -35.38 -25.83 -20.84
N PRO A 113 -34.88 -25.91 -19.59
CA PRO A 113 -35.26 -26.98 -18.69
C PRO A 113 -36.78 -27.05 -18.54
N GLN A 114 -37.29 -28.28 -18.66
CA GLN A 114 -38.69 -28.59 -18.50
C GLN A 114 -39.03 -28.37 -17.03
N LYS A 115 -39.47 -27.15 -16.69
CA LYS A 115 -39.92 -26.84 -15.34
C LYS A 115 -41.04 -27.81 -15.00
N SER A 116 -40.78 -28.74 -14.07
CA SER A 116 -41.86 -29.50 -13.48
C SER A 116 -42.83 -28.52 -12.82
N GLU A 117 -44.12 -28.82 -12.85
CA GLU A 117 -45.13 -28.06 -12.10
C GLU A 117 -44.79 -28.01 -10.59
N GLU A 118 -43.92 -28.90 -10.09
CA GLU A 118 -43.35 -28.85 -8.74
C GLU A 118 -42.48 -27.60 -8.50
N THR A 119 -41.75 -27.08 -9.48
CA THR A 119 -40.98 -25.83 -9.34
C THR A 119 -41.88 -24.61 -9.11
N ILE A 120 -43.12 -24.65 -9.62
CA ILE A 120 -44.15 -23.63 -9.35
C ILE A 120 -44.80 -23.85 -7.97
N ALA A 121 -44.81 -25.09 -7.47
CA ALA A 121 -45.33 -25.45 -6.15
C ALA A 121 -44.32 -25.27 -4.98
N ARG A 122 -43.00 -25.25 -5.26
CA ARG A 122 -41.92 -24.98 -4.28
C ARG A 122 -41.93 -23.55 -3.70
N ASN A 123 -42.94 -22.74 -4.01
CA ASN A 123 -43.21 -21.45 -3.37
C ASN A 123 -43.55 -21.56 -1.86
N ALA A 124 -43.52 -22.75 -1.25
CA ALA A 124 -43.75 -22.94 0.17
C ALA A 124 -42.47 -22.68 0.98
N LYS A 125 -42.30 -21.41 1.36
CA LYS A 125 -41.37 -20.86 2.36
C LYS A 125 -41.57 -21.42 3.79
N SER A 126 -41.92 -22.68 3.95
CA SER A 126 -42.16 -23.31 5.25
C SER A 126 -41.04 -24.29 5.57
N ILE A 127 -40.29 -24.02 6.64
CA ILE A 127 -39.36 -24.97 7.26
C ILE A 127 -40.15 -26.26 7.54
N GLN A 128 -39.75 -27.36 6.89
CA GLN A 128 -40.39 -28.65 7.08
C GLN A 128 -39.91 -29.25 8.40
N LYS A 129 -40.84 -29.67 9.26
CA LYS A 129 -40.49 -30.44 10.46
C LYS A 129 -40.37 -31.91 10.08
N TRP A 130 -39.21 -32.50 10.35
CA TRP A 130 -38.92 -33.91 10.11
C TRP A 130 -39.09 -34.73 11.39
N ASN A 131 -39.58 -35.97 11.25
CA ASN A 131 -39.49 -36.94 12.33
C ASN A 131 -38.01 -37.32 12.55
N LYS A 132 -37.57 -37.57 13.79
CA LYS A 132 -36.17 -37.95 14.01
C LYS A 132 -35.80 -39.22 13.26
N ASP A 133 -36.57 -40.26 13.51
CA ASP A 133 -36.44 -41.53 12.81
C ASP A 133 -37.10 -41.41 11.45
N GLN A 134 -36.31 -41.59 10.39
CA GLN A 134 -36.75 -41.56 9.00
C GLN A 134 -36.63 -42.98 8.42
N PRO A 135 -37.73 -43.75 8.37
CA PRO A 135 -37.74 -45.07 7.75
C PRO A 135 -37.36 -45.00 6.27
N LEU A 136 -36.41 -45.81 5.83
CA LEU A 136 -35.97 -45.89 4.44
C LEU A 136 -35.96 -47.35 3.98
N LEU A 137 -36.51 -47.58 2.79
CA LEU A 137 -36.48 -48.86 2.10
C LEU A 137 -35.69 -48.74 0.80
N VAL A 138 -34.63 -49.54 0.68
CA VAL A 138 -33.83 -49.70 -0.52
C VAL A 138 -34.37 -50.86 -1.35
N VAL A 139 -34.74 -50.59 -2.60
CA VAL A 139 -35.30 -51.55 -3.55
C VAL A 139 -34.29 -51.80 -4.66
N LEU A 140 -33.58 -52.92 -4.58
CA LEU A 140 -32.62 -53.34 -5.60
C LEU A 140 -33.38 -54.05 -6.74
N VAL A 141 -33.25 -53.59 -7.97
CA VAL A 141 -34.04 -54.07 -9.12
C VAL A 141 -33.14 -54.75 -10.15
N GLU A 142 -33.43 -56.02 -10.41
CA GLU A 142 -32.80 -56.81 -11.47
C GLU A 142 -33.71 -57.00 -12.67
N PHE A 143 -33.10 -57.11 -13.84
CA PHE A 143 -33.78 -57.28 -15.12
C PHE A 143 -33.48 -58.67 -15.71
N SER A 144 -34.18 -59.04 -16.77
CA SER A 144 -33.97 -60.33 -17.43
C SER A 144 -32.60 -60.42 -18.12
N ASP A 145 -32.08 -59.28 -18.57
CA ASP A 145 -30.83 -59.11 -19.33
C ASP A 145 -29.71 -58.42 -18.53
N THR A 146 -29.99 -57.82 -17.37
CA THR A 146 -29.01 -57.13 -16.52
C THR A 146 -29.14 -57.57 -15.06
N LYS A 147 -28.02 -57.92 -14.42
CA LYS A 147 -27.92 -58.45 -13.04
C LYS A 147 -27.18 -57.49 -12.12
N LEU A 148 -27.53 -57.50 -10.83
CA LEU A 148 -26.84 -56.69 -9.84
C LEU A 148 -25.44 -57.26 -9.54
N ASN A 149 -24.44 -56.38 -9.51
CA ASN A 149 -23.06 -56.67 -9.14
C ASN A 149 -22.87 -56.70 -7.62
N TYR A 150 -23.66 -55.93 -6.86
CA TYR A 150 -23.51 -55.78 -5.42
C TYR A 150 -24.62 -56.51 -4.63
N SER A 151 -24.28 -56.98 -3.44
CA SER A 151 -25.19 -57.74 -2.57
C SER A 151 -26.10 -56.83 -1.74
N GLU A 152 -27.16 -57.41 -1.14
CA GLU A 152 -27.99 -56.70 -0.17
C GLU A 152 -27.16 -56.18 1.03
N ALA A 153 -26.09 -56.88 1.42
CA ALA A 153 -25.17 -56.46 2.48
C ALA A 153 -24.32 -55.24 2.12
N ASP A 154 -23.89 -55.15 0.87
CA ASP A 154 -23.11 -53.99 0.40
C ASP A 154 -23.96 -52.72 0.41
N TRP A 155 -25.23 -52.83 0.04
CA TRP A 155 -26.18 -51.72 0.09
C TRP A 155 -26.66 -51.39 1.50
N GLU A 156 -26.86 -52.40 2.36
CA GLU A 156 -27.12 -52.18 3.79
C GLU A 156 -25.99 -51.38 4.42
N LYS A 157 -24.74 -51.73 4.13
CA LYS A 157 -23.55 -51.02 4.61
C LYS A 157 -23.48 -49.58 4.08
N ARG A 158 -23.70 -49.36 2.78
CA ARG A 158 -23.69 -48.03 2.14
C ARG A 158 -24.76 -47.08 2.72
N VAL A 159 -25.91 -47.59 3.12
CA VAL A 159 -27.05 -46.77 3.54
C VAL A 159 -27.19 -46.68 5.06
N PHE A 160 -27.13 -47.81 5.77
CA PHE A 160 -27.52 -47.92 7.18
C PHE A 160 -26.38 -48.15 8.17
N SER A 161 -25.14 -48.35 7.71
CA SER A 161 -24.00 -48.55 8.63
C SER A 161 -23.88 -47.39 9.62
N GLN A 162 -23.66 -47.69 10.90
CA GLN A 162 -23.52 -46.69 11.96
C GLN A 162 -22.07 -46.39 12.32
N THR A 163 -21.13 -47.19 11.80
CA THR A 163 -19.70 -47.15 12.17
C THR A 163 -18.80 -46.80 10.99
N GLU A 164 -19.33 -46.83 9.78
CA GLU A 164 -18.60 -46.50 8.55
C GLU A 164 -19.25 -45.32 7.83
N LYS A 165 -18.61 -44.80 6.78
CA LYS A 165 -19.19 -43.78 5.91
C LYS A 165 -20.42 -44.37 5.22
N SER A 166 -21.59 -43.84 5.55
CA SER A 166 -22.87 -44.28 5.04
C SER A 166 -23.83 -43.10 4.94
N LEU A 167 -24.95 -43.29 4.26
CA LEU A 167 -26.00 -42.28 4.18
C LEU A 167 -26.49 -41.89 5.59
N SER A 168 -26.61 -42.88 6.49
CA SER A 168 -27.01 -42.63 7.87
C SER A 168 -25.98 -41.84 8.66
N THR A 169 -24.67 -42.13 8.57
CA THR A 169 -23.66 -41.36 9.29
C THR A 169 -23.52 -39.95 8.72
N TYR A 170 -23.66 -39.78 7.40
CA TYR A 170 -23.69 -38.49 6.74
C TYR A 170 -24.81 -37.59 7.27
N TYR A 171 -26.07 -38.02 7.18
CA TYR A 171 -27.19 -37.18 7.60
C TYR A 171 -27.24 -36.96 9.11
N LYS A 172 -26.71 -37.89 9.92
CA LYS A 172 -26.52 -37.64 11.36
C LYS A 172 -25.55 -36.51 11.63
N GLU A 173 -24.41 -36.48 10.95
CA GLU A 173 -23.45 -35.38 11.08
C GLU A 173 -24.03 -34.07 10.54
N ALA A 174 -24.53 -34.08 9.31
CA ALA A 174 -25.01 -32.90 8.60
C ALA A 174 -26.24 -32.23 9.23
N THR A 175 -27.03 -32.99 9.99
CA THR A 175 -28.26 -32.51 10.64
C THR A 175 -28.22 -32.52 12.16
N LYS A 176 -27.05 -32.75 12.77
CA LYS A 176 -26.90 -32.86 14.24
C LYS A 176 -27.88 -33.88 14.86
N GLU A 177 -27.89 -35.07 14.28
CA GLU A 177 -28.75 -36.20 14.64
C GLU A 177 -30.27 -35.93 14.55
N MET A 178 -30.69 -34.84 13.91
CA MET A 178 -32.10 -34.57 13.66
C MET A 178 -32.71 -35.57 12.69
N ILE A 179 -31.93 -36.04 11.70
CA ILE A 179 -32.35 -37.09 10.76
C ILE A 179 -31.53 -38.34 11.04
N ASP A 180 -32.21 -39.41 11.43
CA ASP A 180 -31.64 -40.74 11.68
C ASP A 180 -32.36 -41.78 10.80
N LEU A 181 -31.65 -42.30 9.79
CA LEU A 181 -32.22 -43.23 8.82
C LEU A 181 -32.39 -44.61 9.45
N LYS A 182 -33.63 -45.13 9.44
CA LYS A 182 -33.98 -46.43 10.00
C LYS A 182 -34.31 -47.42 8.89
N PRO A 183 -33.74 -48.64 8.91
CA PRO A 183 -34.12 -49.67 7.95
C PRO A 183 -35.57 -50.10 8.18
N VAL A 184 -36.36 -50.13 7.10
CA VAL A 184 -37.72 -50.66 7.13
C VAL A 184 -37.72 -52.17 7.43
N LYS A 185 -38.50 -52.59 8.42
CA LYS A 185 -38.58 -54.00 8.84
C LYS A 185 -39.14 -54.90 7.74
N LYS A 186 -38.46 -56.02 7.48
CA LYS A 186 -38.95 -57.06 6.55
C LYS A 186 -39.86 -58.05 7.26
N LYS A 187 -40.83 -58.58 6.52
CA LYS A 187 -41.67 -59.73 6.92
C LYS A 187 -40.81 -60.98 7.14
N THR A 188 -39.77 -61.18 6.33
CA THR A 188 -38.83 -62.30 6.42
C THR A 188 -37.42 -61.91 5.94
N GLY A 189 -36.36 -62.53 6.48
CA GLY A 189 -34.96 -62.30 6.08
C GLY A 189 -34.05 -61.80 7.20
N LYS A 190 -32.77 -61.54 6.88
CA LYS A 190 -31.74 -61.10 7.85
C LYS A 190 -31.35 -59.62 7.76
N GLN A 191 -31.71 -58.92 6.68
CA GLN A 191 -31.27 -57.55 6.39
C GLN A 191 -32.49 -56.65 6.21
N ASP A 192 -32.92 -56.02 7.29
CA ASP A 192 -33.98 -55.01 7.23
C ASP A 192 -33.54 -53.83 6.35
N GLY A 193 -34.51 -53.16 5.72
CA GLY A 193 -34.27 -51.96 4.92
C GLY A 193 -33.81 -52.20 3.49
N VAL A 194 -33.44 -53.42 3.09
CA VAL A 194 -33.03 -53.74 1.71
C VAL A 194 -33.85 -54.90 1.15
N VAL A 195 -34.45 -54.72 -0.03
CA VAL A 195 -35.23 -55.74 -0.74
C VAL A 195 -34.77 -55.84 -2.18
N ARG A 196 -34.40 -57.05 -2.61
CA ARG A 196 -34.05 -57.36 -4.00
C ARG A 196 -35.27 -57.90 -4.76
N ILE A 197 -35.57 -57.29 -5.90
CA ILE A 197 -36.70 -57.61 -6.78
C ILE A 197 -36.19 -57.97 -8.18
N GLN A 198 -36.61 -59.13 -8.68
CA GLN A 198 -36.39 -59.52 -10.07
C GLN A 198 -37.62 -59.17 -10.92
N LEU A 199 -37.42 -58.43 -12.00
CA LEU A 199 -38.42 -58.14 -13.01
C LEU A 199 -38.25 -59.05 -14.24
N ASN A 200 -39.36 -59.44 -14.86
CA ASN A 200 -39.37 -60.27 -16.07
C ASN A 200 -39.44 -59.38 -17.31
N ARG A 201 -38.51 -58.44 -17.42
CA ARG A 201 -38.39 -57.48 -18.53
C ARG A 201 -36.93 -57.08 -18.72
N GLU A 202 -36.62 -56.61 -19.92
CA GLU A 202 -35.31 -56.03 -20.22
C GLU A 202 -35.10 -54.70 -19.49
N HIS A 203 -33.84 -54.37 -19.22
CA HIS A 203 -33.43 -53.11 -18.64
C HIS A 203 -33.95 -51.93 -19.50
N PRO A 204 -34.53 -50.87 -18.90
CA PRO A 204 -35.15 -49.79 -19.67
C PRO A 204 -34.14 -48.93 -20.45
N LYS A 205 -32.85 -49.07 -20.15
CA LYS A 205 -31.74 -48.36 -20.83
C LYS A 205 -32.00 -46.85 -20.86
N ALA A 206 -32.45 -46.35 -19.71
CA ALA A 206 -33.03 -45.03 -19.60
C ALA A 206 -31.98 -43.92 -19.82
N GLY A 207 -30.72 -44.16 -19.46
CA GLY A 207 -29.73 -43.08 -19.38
C GLY A 207 -30.31 -41.94 -18.53
N ASN A 208 -30.39 -40.75 -19.11
CA ASN A 208 -31.00 -39.55 -18.53
C ASN A 208 -32.52 -39.38 -18.80
N LYS A 209 -33.19 -40.34 -19.45
CA LYS A 209 -34.63 -40.27 -19.76
C LYS A 209 -35.46 -40.88 -18.61
N PHE A 210 -35.70 -40.11 -17.55
CA PHE A 210 -36.38 -40.54 -16.31
C PHE A 210 -37.70 -41.29 -16.53
N ASP A 211 -38.51 -40.83 -17.48
CA ASP A 211 -39.80 -41.40 -17.83
C ASP A 211 -39.71 -42.88 -18.27
N LEU A 212 -38.56 -43.30 -18.82
CA LEU A 212 -38.34 -44.69 -19.24
C LEU A 212 -38.08 -45.64 -18.05
N ALA A 213 -37.50 -45.12 -16.96
CA ALA A 213 -37.19 -45.91 -15.78
C ALA A 213 -38.41 -46.10 -14.85
N ARG A 214 -39.31 -45.10 -14.78
CA ARG A 214 -40.48 -45.09 -13.87
C ARG A 214 -41.38 -46.33 -13.97
N PRO A 215 -41.75 -46.86 -15.15
CA PRO A 215 -42.59 -48.06 -15.23
C PRO A 215 -41.95 -49.28 -14.59
N ALA A 216 -40.63 -49.45 -14.73
CA ALA A 216 -39.92 -50.57 -14.12
C ALA A 216 -39.84 -50.42 -12.59
N LEU A 217 -39.57 -49.22 -12.09
CA LEU A 217 -39.57 -48.97 -10.65
C LEU A 217 -40.95 -49.15 -10.03
N LYS A 218 -42.02 -48.67 -10.69
CA LYS A 218 -43.41 -48.91 -10.27
C LYS A 218 -43.71 -50.40 -10.14
N GLU A 219 -43.36 -51.19 -11.15
CA GLU A 219 -43.54 -52.65 -11.13
C GLU A 219 -42.77 -53.31 -9.99
N ALA A 220 -41.55 -52.86 -9.70
CA ALA A 220 -40.76 -53.37 -8.58
C ALA A 220 -41.39 -53.02 -7.21
N ILE A 221 -41.86 -51.78 -7.04
CA ILE A 221 -42.53 -51.31 -5.81
C ILE A 221 -43.82 -52.10 -5.57
N GLU A 222 -44.63 -52.37 -6.61
CA GLU A 222 -45.88 -53.12 -6.48
C GLU A 222 -45.68 -54.58 -6.01
N LYS A 223 -44.46 -55.13 -6.17
CA LYS A 223 -44.07 -56.45 -5.65
C LYS A 223 -43.64 -56.45 -4.18
N LEU A 224 -43.51 -55.29 -3.54
CA LEU A 224 -43.01 -55.19 -2.16
C LEU A 224 -43.95 -55.79 -1.11
N ASN A 225 -45.22 -56.04 -1.45
CA ASN A 225 -46.18 -56.63 -0.51
C ASN A 225 -45.65 -57.95 0.10
N ASP A 226 -44.97 -58.77 -0.70
CA ASP A 226 -44.44 -60.05 -0.22
C ASP A 226 -43.30 -59.90 0.80
N TYR A 227 -42.72 -58.70 0.94
CA TYR A 227 -41.48 -58.45 1.66
C TYR A 227 -41.62 -57.54 2.88
N VAL A 228 -42.51 -56.55 2.82
CA VAL A 228 -42.64 -55.49 3.84
C VAL A 228 -44.11 -55.16 4.08
N ASP A 229 -44.45 -54.74 5.30
CA ASP A 229 -45.80 -54.25 5.63
C ASP A 229 -45.81 -52.72 5.57
N ILE A 230 -46.11 -52.18 4.39
CA ILE A 230 -46.07 -50.72 4.15
C ILE A 230 -47.13 -49.98 4.97
N ALA A 231 -48.24 -50.65 5.34
CA ALA A 231 -49.29 -50.03 6.14
C ALA A 231 -48.85 -49.68 7.56
N GLU A 232 -47.78 -50.30 8.10
CA GLU A 232 -47.20 -49.91 9.39
C GLU A 232 -46.57 -48.50 9.38
N TYR A 233 -46.23 -47.99 8.19
CA TYR A 233 -45.54 -46.72 8.03
C TYR A 233 -46.48 -45.56 7.65
N ASP A 234 -47.72 -45.81 7.22
CA ASP A 234 -48.77 -44.79 7.05
C ASP A 234 -49.29 -44.35 8.43
N GLN A 235 -48.57 -43.42 9.06
CA GLN A 235 -48.80 -42.98 10.43
C GLN A 235 -50.09 -42.17 10.55
N ASN A 236 -50.40 -41.35 9.52
CA ASN A 236 -51.58 -40.49 9.51
C ASN A 236 -52.84 -41.19 8.98
N LYS A 237 -52.71 -42.40 8.42
CA LYS A 237 -53.78 -43.28 7.90
C LYS A 237 -54.55 -42.66 6.72
N ASN A 238 -53.88 -41.86 5.90
CA ASN A 238 -54.49 -41.22 4.73
C ASN A 238 -54.43 -42.11 3.47
N GLY A 239 -53.79 -43.29 3.56
CA GLY A 239 -53.65 -44.23 2.45
C GLY A 239 -52.53 -43.88 1.46
N ILE A 240 -51.62 -42.98 1.82
CA ILE A 240 -50.49 -42.51 1.01
C ILE A 240 -49.27 -42.35 1.90
N ILE A 241 -48.15 -42.97 1.56
CA ILE A 241 -46.88 -42.72 2.24
C ILE A 241 -46.38 -41.31 1.90
N GLU A 242 -46.31 -40.46 2.92
CA GLU A 242 -45.71 -39.14 2.84
C GLU A 242 -44.19 -39.17 3.11
N GLN A 243 -43.47 -38.15 2.66
CA GLN A 243 -42.01 -38.06 2.84
C GLN A 243 -41.55 -38.06 4.31
N ASN A 244 -42.41 -37.73 5.27
CA ASN A 244 -42.07 -37.78 6.70
C ASN A 244 -42.32 -39.15 7.35
N GLU A 245 -42.93 -40.07 6.61
CA GLU A 245 -43.39 -41.36 7.09
C GLU A 245 -42.43 -42.48 6.68
N MET A 246 -42.08 -42.55 5.40
CA MET A 246 -41.11 -43.49 4.86
C MET A 246 -40.59 -43.04 3.49
N HIS A 247 -39.30 -43.30 3.23
CA HIS A 247 -38.61 -43.02 1.98
C HIS A 247 -38.41 -44.29 1.16
N ILE A 248 -38.39 -44.15 -0.17
CA ILE A 248 -38.11 -45.24 -1.12
C ILE A 248 -36.89 -44.90 -1.97
N MET A 249 -35.90 -45.78 -1.97
CA MET A 249 -34.68 -45.66 -2.76
C MET A 249 -34.55 -46.84 -3.71
N GLY A 250 -34.78 -46.59 -5.00
CA GLY A 250 -34.60 -47.57 -6.07
C GLY A 250 -33.15 -47.64 -6.54
N ILE A 251 -32.66 -48.85 -6.79
CA ILE A 251 -31.31 -49.07 -7.33
C ILE A 251 -31.42 -50.08 -8.46
N PHE A 252 -31.12 -49.66 -9.69
CA PHE A 252 -31.19 -50.55 -10.83
C PHE A 252 -29.85 -51.25 -11.09
N ALA A 253 -29.93 -52.54 -11.41
CA ALA A 253 -28.83 -53.29 -12.00
C ALA A 253 -28.30 -52.60 -13.26
N GLY A 254 -26.99 -52.39 -13.34
CA GLY A 254 -26.35 -51.65 -14.43
C GLY A 254 -25.62 -50.40 -13.94
N TYR A 255 -25.41 -49.47 -14.87
CA TYR A 255 -24.52 -48.33 -14.68
C TYR A 255 -25.25 -47.08 -14.23
N GLU A 256 -24.58 -46.28 -13.41
CA GLU A 256 -24.98 -44.92 -13.08
C GLU A 256 -24.57 -43.99 -14.22
N ALA A 257 -25.57 -43.37 -14.86
CA ALA A 257 -25.40 -42.58 -16.07
C ALA A 257 -24.61 -41.28 -15.84
N SER A 258 -24.55 -40.78 -14.61
CA SER A 258 -23.68 -39.64 -14.26
C SER A 258 -22.18 -39.99 -14.23
N SER A 259 -21.83 -41.26 -14.02
CA SER A 259 -20.44 -41.72 -14.01
C SER A 259 -19.95 -42.20 -15.38
N ILE A 260 -20.82 -42.90 -16.12
CA ILE A 260 -20.50 -43.39 -17.45
C ILE A 260 -21.78 -43.56 -18.28
N ASN A 261 -21.68 -43.21 -19.56
CA ASN A 261 -22.78 -43.36 -20.48
C ASN A 261 -22.73 -44.71 -21.23
N LYS A 262 -23.06 -45.80 -20.52
CA LYS A 262 -23.25 -47.15 -21.10
C LYS A 262 -24.74 -47.42 -21.39
N ILE A 263 -25.02 -48.39 -22.26
CA ILE A 263 -26.38 -48.68 -22.76
C ILE A 263 -27.32 -49.03 -21.60
N GLU A 264 -26.89 -49.88 -20.67
CA GLU A 264 -27.66 -50.36 -19.52
C GLU A 264 -27.46 -49.42 -18.33
N SER A 265 -27.87 -48.17 -18.49
CA SER A 265 -27.72 -47.15 -17.44
C SER A 265 -29.03 -46.46 -17.08
N VAL A 266 -29.05 -45.90 -15.87
CA VAL A 266 -30.07 -44.98 -15.37
C VAL A 266 -29.36 -43.85 -14.63
N TRP A 267 -29.92 -42.65 -14.72
CA TRP A 267 -29.39 -41.46 -14.08
C TRP A 267 -29.97 -41.27 -12.67
N GLY A 268 -29.11 -40.92 -11.72
CA GLY A 268 -29.48 -40.54 -10.36
C GLY A 268 -30.45 -39.36 -10.31
N HIS A 269 -31.65 -39.60 -9.77
CA HIS A 269 -32.64 -38.54 -9.59
C HIS A 269 -33.60 -38.85 -8.45
N LYS A 270 -34.19 -37.79 -7.87
CA LYS A 270 -35.44 -37.86 -7.13
C LYS A 270 -36.63 -37.64 -8.06
N GLY A 271 -37.63 -38.50 -7.98
CA GLY A 271 -38.86 -38.40 -8.78
C GLY A 271 -40.13 -38.54 -7.96
N SER A 272 -41.26 -38.39 -8.66
CA SER A 272 -42.58 -38.69 -8.14
C SER A 272 -43.41 -39.48 -9.17
N PHE A 273 -44.35 -40.29 -8.71
CA PHE A 273 -45.30 -41.01 -9.57
C PHE A 273 -46.54 -40.16 -9.91
N GLN A 274 -46.60 -38.94 -9.39
CA GLN A 274 -47.69 -37.99 -9.59
C GLN A 274 -47.52 -37.26 -10.94
N GLY A 275 -48.41 -37.55 -11.88
CA GLY A 275 -48.39 -37.02 -13.24
C GLY A 275 -48.77 -38.12 -14.23
N ARG A 276 -49.76 -37.88 -15.09
CA ARG A 276 -50.23 -38.92 -16.04
C ARG A 276 -49.11 -39.28 -17.03
N PRO A 277 -49.00 -40.55 -17.52
CA PRO A 277 -50.03 -41.61 -17.52
C PRO A 277 -49.76 -42.84 -16.63
N ILE A 278 -48.65 -42.91 -15.87
CA ILE A 278 -48.20 -44.15 -15.18
C ILE A 278 -48.95 -44.43 -13.86
N GLY A 279 -49.36 -43.38 -13.13
CA GLY A 279 -50.08 -43.50 -11.86
C GLY A 279 -49.22 -44.02 -10.68
N TYR A 280 -49.74 -43.89 -9.46
CA TYR A 280 -49.04 -44.31 -8.24
C TYR A 280 -48.87 -45.84 -8.16
N PRO A 281 -47.70 -46.39 -7.78
CA PRO A 281 -47.63 -47.74 -7.25
C PRO A 281 -48.49 -47.87 -5.99
N THR A 282 -49.19 -49.00 -5.87
CA THR A 282 -50.01 -49.31 -4.70
C THR A 282 -49.56 -50.63 -4.09
N VAL A 283 -49.23 -50.63 -2.80
CA VAL A 283 -48.84 -51.82 -2.02
C VAL A 283 -49.80 -51.92 -0.84
N ASP A 284 -50.54 -53.03 -0.73
CA ASP A 284 -51.58 -53.23 0.30
C ASP A 284 -52.61 -52.08 0.41
N GLY A 285 -52.95 -51.46 -0.72
CA GLY A 285 -53.90 -50.35 -0.77
C GLY A 285 -53.30 -48.99 -0.39
N ILE A 286 -52.04 -48.94 0.03
CA ILE A 286 -51.30 -47.71 0.31
C ILE A 286 -50.55 -47.25 -0.94
N LYS A 287 -50.67 -45.97 -1.29
CA LYS A 287 -49.99 -45.38 -2.45
C LYS A 287 -48.61 -44.86 -2.05
N LEU A 288 -47.63 -45.07 -2.91
CA LEU A 288 -46.31 -44.45 -2.78
C LEU A 288 -46.12 -43.45 -3.91
N ASN A 289 -45.50 -42.30 -3.59
CA ASN A 289 -45.34 -41.22 -4.57
C ASN A 289 -43.88 -40.88 -4.83
N ASN A 290 -43.14 -40.50 -3.79
CA ASN A 290 -41.77 -40.02 -3.94
C ASN A 290 -40.79 -41.19 -3.93
N TYR A 291 -39.73 -41.06 -4.71
CA TYR A 291 -38.65 -42.05 -4.77
C TYR A 291 -37.33 -41.36 -5.16
N THR A 292 -36.21 -41.96 -4.77
CA THR A 292 -34.91 -41.75 -5.42
C THR A 292 -34.57 -42.95 -6.30
N LEU A 293 -33.84 -42.74 -7.39
CA LEU A 293 -33.45 -43.82 -8.31
C LEU A 293 -32.10 -43.52 -8.95
N PHE A 294 -31.18 -44.47 -8.88
CA PHE A 294 -29.85 -44.41 -9.52
C PHE A 294 -29.36 -45.81 -9.93
N GLY A 295 -28.30 -45.86 -10.74
CA GLY A 295 -27.63 -47.10 -11.12
C GLY A 295 -26.72 -47.61 -10.00
N GLU A 296 -26.48 -48.93 -9.94
CA GLU A 296 -25.65 -49.50 -8.87
C GLU A 296 -24.14 -49.34 -9.07
N THR A 297 -23.69 -49.18 -10.31
CA THR A 297 -22.27 -49.27 -10.70
C THR A 297 -21.78 -47.98 -11.33
N MET A 298 -20.71 -47.42 -10.75
CA MET A 298 -19.92 -46.32 -11.30
C MET A 298 -18.61 -46.86 -11.89
N VAL A 299 -17.93 -46.06 -12.72
CA VAL A 299 -16.70 -46.45 -13.41
C VAL A 299 -15.62 -45.42 -13.18
N LYS A 300 -14.42 -45.86 -12.76
CA LYS A 300 -13.25 -45.00 -12.65
C LYS A 300 -12.54 -44.96 -13.99
N LYS A 301 -12.51 -43.78 -14.58
CA LYS A 301 -11.88 -43.57 -15.87
C LYS A 301 -10.36 -43.52 -15.75
N ASN A 302 -9.69 -44.17 -16.69
CA ASN A 302 -8.25 -44.08 -16.91
C ASN A 302 -8.01 -43.75 -18.39
N SER A 303 -6.95 -42.99 -18.67
CA SER A 303 -6.46 -42.71 -20.03
C SER A 303 -6.27 -43.97 -20.90
N ASP A 304 -6.10 -45.12 -20.27
CA ASP A 304 -6.12 -46.43 -20.91
C ASP A 304 -7.49 -47.11 -20.64
N PRO A 305 -8.35 -47.28 -21.68
CA PRO A 305 -9.64 -47.96 -21.54
C PRO A 305 -9.54 -49.37 -20.96
N ALA A 306 -8.40 -50.04 -21.11
CA ALA A 306 -8.15 -51.36 -20.54
C ALA A 306 -7.88 -51.35 -19.03
N LYS A 307 -7.74 -50.17 -18.41
CA LYS A 307 -7.47 -49.98 -16.97
C LYS A 307 -8.63 -49.30 -16.22
N GLN A 308 -9.77 -49.12 -16.86
CA GLN A 308 -10.99 -48.71 -16.17
C GLN A 308 -11.46 -49.82 -15.23
N TYR A 309 -11.95 -49.46 -14.06
CA TYR A 309 -12.58 -50.42 -13.15
C TYR A 309 -13.91 -49.89 -12.63
N GLU A 310 -14.78 -50.84 -12.32
CA GLU A 310 -16.16 -50.61 -11.90
C GLU A 310 -16.23 -50.69 -10.36
N TYR A 311 -16.98 -49.77 -9.75
CA TYR A 311 -17.16 -49.70 -8.30
C TYR A 311 -18.62 -49.35 -7.96
N GLN A 312 -19.04 -49.61 -6.73
CA GLN A 312 -20.42 -49.36 -6.28
C GLN A 312 -20.67 -47.86 -6.27
N SER A 313 -21.87 -47.41 -6.64
CA SER A 313 -22.22 -45.99 -6.58
C SER A 313 -21.92 -45.36 -5.21
N GLU A 314 -21.24 -44.22 -5.24
CA GLU A 314 -20.61 -43.64 -4.06
C GLU A 314 -21.57 -42.82 -3.20
N LEU A 315 -21.16 -42.59 -1.95
CA LEU A 315 -21.99 -42.00 -0.91
C LEU A 315 -22.51 -40.62 -1.29
N GLY A 316 -21.71 -39.81 -1.97
CA GLY A 316 -22.07 -38.45 -2.34
C GLY A 316 -23.23 -38.36 -3.31
N LEU A 317 -23.30 -39.24 -4.32
CA LEU A 317 -24.47 -39.37 -5.19
C LEU A 317 -25.71 -39.75 -4.37
N VAL A 318 -25.59 -40.82 -3.57
CA VAL A 318 -26.70 -41.32 -2.75
C VAL A 318 -27.20 -40.25 -1.78
N ALA A 319 -26.29 -39.48 -1.19
CA ALA A 319 -26.61 -38.40 -0.27
C ALA A 319 -27.29 -37.22 -0.95
N HIS A 320 -26.81 -36.83 -2.14
CA HIS A 320 -27.38 -35.75 -2.94
C HIS A 320 -28.83 -36.05 -3.34
N GLU A 321 -29.09 -37.23 -3.91
CA GLU A 321 -30.44 -37.64 -4.31
C GLU A 321 -31.40 -37.72 -3.11
N PHE A 322 -30.91 -38.24 -1.99
CA PHE A 322 -31.69 -38.24 -0.75
C PHE A 322 -31.97 -36.81 -0.25
N GLY A 323 -31.08 -35.85 -0.51
CA GLY A 323 -31.28 -34.44 -0.20
C GLY A 323 -32.51 -33.85 -0.92
N HIS A 324 -32.72 -34.22 -2.18
CA HIS A 324 -33.95 -33.86 -2.91
C HIS A 324 -35.20 -34.52 -2.35
N ASP A 325 -35.09 -35.74 -1.83
CA ASP A 325 -36.22 -36.38 -1.13
C ASP A 325 -36.55 -35.64 0.18
N LEU A 326 -35.53 -35.04 0.79
CA LEU A 326 -35.67 -34.06 1.88
C LEU A 326 -36.03 -32.63 1.40
N ARG A 327 -36.42 -32.47 0.13
CA ARG A 327 -36.86 -31.22 -0.51
C ARG A 327 -35.80 -30.14 -0.67
N LEU A 328 -34.52 -30.49 -0.59
CA LEU A 328 -33.45 -29.55 -0.90
C LEU A 328 -33.38 -29.29 -2.41
N PRO A 329 -33.16 -28.04 -2.86
CA PRO A 329 -32.95 -27.72 -4.26
C PRO A 329 -31.51 -27.97 -4.68
N ASP A 330 -31.28 -28.03 -5.99
CA ASP A 330 -29.95 -27.93 -6.58
C ASP A 330 -29.32 -26.55 -6.33
N LEU A 331 -28.06 -26.55 -5.92
CA LEU A 331 -27.28 -25.34 -5.66
C LEU A 331 -26.05 -25.23 -6.58
N TYR A 332 -25.92 -26.10 -7.57
CA TYR A 332 -25.07 -25.87 -8.74
C TYR A 332 -25.85 -25.10 -9.83
N ASN A 333 -25.15 -24.42 -10.73
CA ASN A 333 -25.81 -23.71 -11.83
C ASN A 333 -26.29 -24.71 -12.90
N SER A 334 -27.54 -24.64 -13.33
CA SER A 334 -28.13 -25.52 -14.37
C SER A 334 -27.92 -25.02 -15.80
N GLU A 335 -27.67 -23.72 -16.03
CA GLU A 335 -27.36 -23.17 -17.35
C GLU A 335 -25.96 -23.61 -17.80
N ARG A 336 -25.85 -23.78 -19.12
CA ARG A 336 -24.70 -24.38 -19.77
C ARG A 336 -24.41 -23.64 -21.08
N THR A 337 -23.13 -23.50 -21.40
CA THR A 337 -22.66 -22.89 -22.64
C THR A 337 -21.77 -23.88 -23.39
N ILE A 338 -21.90 -23.96 -24.71
CA ILE A 338 -20.94 -24.72 -25.53
C ILE A 338 -19.77 -23.83 -25.93
N ILE A 339 -18.54 -24.30 -25.71
CA ILE A 339 -17.31 -23.69 -26.20
C ILE A 339 -16.57 -24.65 -27.14
N GLU A 340 -15.82 -24.10 -28.10
CA GLU A 340 -14.88 -24.90 -28.91
C GLU A 340 -13.52 -24.94 -28.18
N HIS A 341 -13.04 -26.14 -27.88
CA HIS A 341 -11.73 -26.39 -27.27
C HIS A 341 -11.02 -27.51 -28.02
N ASP A 342 -9.80 -27.25 -28.53
CA ASP A 342 -9.00 -28.21 -29.30
C ASP A 342 -9.75 -28.89 -30.48
N GLY A 343 -10.58 -28.11 -31.19
CA GLY A 343 -11.35 -28.59 -32.35
C GLY A 343 -12.53 -29.50 -31.99
N LYS A 344 -12.94 -29.49 -30.73
CA LYS A 344 -14.10 -30.21 -30.18
C LYS A 344 -15.04 -29.22 -29.52
N TYR A 345 -16.34 -29.37 -29.75
CA TYR A 345 -17.35 -28.63 -29.01
C TYR A 345 -17.56 -29.33 -27.66
N VAL A 346 -17.40 -28.59 -26.57
CA VAL A 346 -17.60 -29.07 -25.19
C VAL A 346 -18.56 -28.16 -24.46
N GLU A 347 -19.51 -28.75 -23.74
CA GLU A 347 -20.36 -28.00 -22.83
C GLU A 347 -19.64 -27.68 -21.52
N VAL A 348 -19.78 -26.43 -21.07
CA VAL A 348 -19.27 -25.96 -19.79
C VAL A 348 -20.43 -25.38 -18.98
N SER A 349 -20.45 -25.62 -17.68
CA SER A 349 -21.37 -24.91 -16.80
C SER A 349 -21.01 -23.43 -16.74
N ASP A 350 -22.02 -22.57 -16.71
CA ASP A 350 -21.83 -21.15 -16.43
C ASP A 350 -21.57 -21.00 -14.93
N GLY A 351 -20.37 -21.33 -14.46
CA GLY A 351 -20.04 -21.35 -13.02
C GLY A 351 -20.43 -22.65 -12.29
N ASP A 352 -20.01 -22.76 -11.04
CA ASP A 352 -20.16 -23.92 -10.17
C ASP A 352 -21.26 -23.77 -9.10
N GLY A 353 -21.95 -22.62 -9.06
CA GLY A 353 -22.94 -22.36 -8.00
C GLY A 353 -22.25 -22.26 -6.64
N LEU A 354 -22.53 -23.19 -5.72
CA LEU A 354 -21.78 -23.34 -4.47
C LEU A 354 -20.53 -24.21 -4.57
N GLY A 355 -20.26 -24.83 -5.72
CA GLY A 355 -19.12 -25.70 -5.93
C GLY A 355 -19.01 -26.80 -4.89
N GLN A 356 -17.80 -27.10 -4.43
CA GLN A 356 -17.59 -28.18 -3.46
C GLN A 356 -18.00 -27.81 -2.03
N TYR A 357 -18.45 -26.57 -1.76
CA TYR A 357 -18.83 -26.13 -0.42
C TYR A 357 -20.23 -26.60 0.04
N SER A 358 -20.99 -27.29 -0.82
CA SER A 358 -22.27 -27.91 -0.48
C SER A 358 -22.45 -29.26 -1.17
N LEU A 359 -23.03 -30.23 -0.45
CA LEU A 359 -23.53 -31.48 -1.02
C LEU A 359 -24.51 -31.25 -2.18
N MET A 360 -25.39 -30.25 -2.05
CA MET A 360 -26.41 -29.94 -3.07
C MET A 360 -25.82 -29.22 -4.29
N ALA A 361 -24.48 -29.10 -4.34
CA ALA A 361 -23.71 -28.65 -5.49
C ALA A 361 -22.65 -29.73 -5.83
N SER A 362 -21.47 -29.35 -6.32
CA SER A 362 -20.42 -30.32 -6.68
C SER A 362 -19.71 -30.96 -5.47
N GLY A 363 -20.06 -30.57 -4.24
CA GLY A 363 -19.53 -31.14 -3.00
C GLY A 363 -19.89 -32.61 -2.79
N SER A 364 -20.91 -33.08 -3.50
CA SER A 364 -21.24 -34.50 -3.69
C SER A 364 -20.12 -35.34 -4.31
N TRP A 365 -19.10 -34.75 -4.96
CA TRP A 365 -17.95 -35.48 -5.55
C TRP A 365 -16.67 -35.31 -4.77
N ALA A 366 -16.74 -34.54 -3.70
CA ALA A 366 -15.62 -34.41 -2.81
C ALA A 366 -15.21 -35.78 -2.26
N HIS A 367 -13.91 -35.91 -2.03
CA HIS A 367 -13.30 -37.15 -1.61
C HIS A 367 -11.96 -36.84 -0.94
N LEU A 368 -11.52 -37.74 -0.06
CA LEU A 368 -10.18 -37.65 0.51
C LEU A 368 -9.15 -38.17 -0.49
N GLN A 369 -7.90 -37.79 -0.29
CA GLN A 369 -6.81 -38.29 -1.12
C GLN A 369 -6.75 -39.82 -1.10
N GLY A 370 -6.85 -40.44 -2.29
CA GLY A 370 -6.82 -41.89 -2.46
C GLY A 370 -8.18 -42.57 -2.42
N GLU A 371 -9.26 -41.82 -2.19
CA GLU A 371 -10.64 -42.32 -2.33
C GLU A 371 -11.18 -42.10 -3.76
N GLU A 372 -12.29 -42.77 -4.08
CA GLU A 372 -13.06 -42.47 -5.29
C GLU A 372 -13.85 -41.18 -5.13
N ALA A 373 -14.14 -40.52 -6.26
CA ALA A 373 -14.93 -39.30 -6.26
C ALA A 373 -16.31 -39.55 -5.64
N GLY A 374 -16.72 -38.68 -4.73
CA GLY A 374 -17.97 -38.81 -3.97
C GLY A 374 -17.93 -39.81 -2.82
N ALA A 375 -16.80 -40.46 -2.52
CA ALA A 375 -16.70 -41.33 -1.35
C ALA A 375 -16.83 -40.56 -0.02
N THR A 376 -16.40 -39.28 0.01
CA THR A 376 -16.50 -38.38 1.17
C THR A 376 -17.06 -37.04 0.74
N PRO A 377 -18.38 -36.95 0.48
CA PRO A 377 -19.00 -35.70 0.07
C PRO A 377 -18.83 -34.62 1.15
N THR A 378 -18.93 -33.35 0.78
CA THR A 378 -18.90 -32.26 1.76
C THR A 378 -20.23 -32.13 2.50
N ASN A 379 -20.20 -31.41 3.61
CA ASN A 379 -21.37 -31.19 4.44
C ASN A 379 -22.37 -30.22 3.75
N LEU A 380 -23.62 -30.23 4.21
CA LEU A 380 -24.65 -29.30 3.78
C LEU A 380 -24.24 -27.85 4.08
N ASP A 381 -24.63 -26.92 3.21
CA ASP A 381 -24.50 -25.48 3.45
C ASP A 381 -25.53 -24.96 4.47
N ALA A 382 -25.33 -23.72 4.92
CA ALA A 382 -26.19 -23.07 5.90
C ALA A 382 -27.66 -22.96 5.45
N TYR A 383 -27.93 -22.72 4.16
CA TYR A 383 -29.30 -22.62 3.65
C TYR A 383 -29.98 -23.99 3.71
N SER A 384 -29.31 -25.05 3.25
CA SER A 384 -29.82 -26.42 3.32
C SER A 384 -30.13 -26.84 4.77
N LYS A 385 -29.26 -26.52 5.74
CA LYS A 385 -29.48 -26.80 7.16
C LYS A 385 -30.69 -26.04 7.74
N VAL A 386 -30.89 -24.77 7.34
CA VAL A 386 -32.06 -23.98 7.73
C VAL A 386 -33.34 -24.54 7.13
N MET A 387 -33.32 -24.94 5.86
CA MET A 387 -34.48 -25.51 5.16
C MET A 387 -34.95 -26.84 5.77
N LEU A 388 -34.00 -27.67 6.21
CA LEU A 388 -34.31 -28.90 6.95
C LEU A 388 -34.77 -28.63 8.40
N GLY A 389 -34.62 -27.41 8.92
CA GLY A 389 -34.96 -27.07 10.30
C GLY A 389 -33.93 -27.53 11.33
N VAL A 390 -32.70 -27.84 10.91
CA VAL A 390 -31.57 -28.20 11.81
C VAL A 390 -31.26 -27.06 12.77
N VAL A 391 -31.39 -25.83 12.28
CA VAL A 391 -31.11 -24.61 13.02
C VAL A 391 -32.07 -23.52 12.58
N GLU A 392 -32.67 -22.84 13.56
CA GLU A 392 -33.34 -21.57 13.32
C GLU A 392 -32.29 -20.46 13.35
N PRO A 393 -32.11 -19.70 12.25
CA PRO A 393 -31.03 -18.74 12.17
C PRO A 393 -31.30 -17.54 13.09
N LYS A 394 -30.30 -17.16 13.89
CA LYS A 394 -30.38 -16.01 14.79
C LYS A 394 -30.27 -14.73 13.97
N VAL A 395 -31.33 -13.93 13.96
CA VAL A 395 -31.33 -12.64 13.24
C VAL A 395 -30.44 -11.64 13.95
N VAL A 396 -29.58 -10.97 13.19
CA VAL A 396 -28.79 -9.83 13.66
C VAL A 396 -29.67 -8.58 13.54
N ASP A 397 -30.06 -8.02 14.69
CA ASP A 397 -30.96 -6.88 14.83
C ASP A 397 -30.31 -5.61 15.40
N LYS A 398 -29.04 -5.73 15.82
CA LYS A 398 -28.18 -4.67 16.34
C LYS A 398 -26.72 -5.08 16.24
N GLU A 399 -25.85 -4.11 16.47
CA GLU A 399 -24.41 -4.38 16.61
C GLU A 399 -24.16 -5.35 17.77
N GLN A 400 -23.36 -6.38 17.51
CA GLN A 400 -23.01 -7.38 18.48
C GLN A 400 -21.78 -8.18 18.06
N THR A 401 -20.99 -8.63 19.02
CA THR A 401 -20.01 -9.70 18.82
C THR A 401 -20.58 -10.99 19.34
N VAL A 402 -20.55 -12.03 18.52
CA VAL A 402 -21.12 -13.35 18.80
C VAL A 402 -20.11 -14.46 18.58
N ALA A 403 -20.36 -15.61 19.19
CA ALA A 403 -19.72 -16.87 18.85
C ALA A 403 -20.55 -17.58 17.77
N VAL A 404 -19.93 -17.85 16.63
CA VAL A 404 -20.48 -18.70 15.56
C VAL A 404 -19.90 -20.09 15.74
N ASN A 405 -20.74 -21.02 16.17
CA ASN A 405 -20.29 -22.33 16.60
C ASN A 405 -20.46 -23.38 15.51
N HIS A 406 -19.45 -24.22 15.32
CA HIS A 406 -19.43 -25.33 14.38
C HIS A 406 -20.48 -26.40 14.75
N ILE A 407 -20.94 -27.19 13.78
CA ILE A 407 -22.03 -28.18 13.99
C ILE A 407 -21.70 -29.27 15.02
N SER A 408 -20.41 -29.57 15.23
CA SER A 408 -19.95 -30.50 16.28
C SER A 408 -20.25 -30.01 17.70
N THR A 409 -20.53 -28.72 17.90
CA THR A 409 -20.75 -28.13 19.21
C THR A 409 -22.20 -28.30 19.70
N PRO A 410 -22.43 -28.45 21.02
CA PRO A 410 -23.78 -28.51 21.59
C PRO A 410 -24.65 -27.28 21.28
N ASP A 411 -24.04 -26.11 21.08
CA ASP A 411 -24.68 -24.82 20.82
C ASP A 411 -24.45 -24.29 19.39
N PHE A 412 -24.32 -25.21 18.42
CA PHE A 412 -24.36 -24.94 16.97
C PHE A 412 -25.37 -23.85 16.64
N ASN A 413 -24.94 -22.88 15.83
CA ASN A 413 -25.80 -21.78 15.42
C ASN A 413 -25.41 -21.25 14.03
N VAL A 414 -26.38 -20.62 13.39
CA VAL A 414 -26.23 -19.88 12.13
C VAL A 414 -26.82 -18.50 12.38
N TYR A 415 -26.16 -17.45 11.87
CA TYR A 415 -26.67 -16.09 11.96
C TYR A 415 -27.25 -15.64 10.62
N ARG A 416 -28.34 -14.87 10.67
CA ARG A 416 -28.97 -14.24 9.50
C ARG A 416 -28.77 -12.74 9.57
N VAL A 417 -28.18 -12.17 8.52
CA VAL A 417 -28.08 -10.72 8.33
C VAL A 417 -29.04 -10.33 7.21
N ASN A 418 -30.06 -9.54 7.56
CA ASN A 418 -31.08 -9.11 6.60
C ASN A 418 -30.56 -8.00 5.68
N THR A 419 -31.20 -7.82 4.53
CA THR A 419 -31.11 -6.60 3.71
C THR A 419 -32.45 -5.84 3.77
N ALA A 420 -32.56 -4.72 3.07
CA ALA A 420 -33.84 -4.01 2.91
C ALA A 420 -34.89 -4.87 2.16
N ASN A 421 -34.46 -5.72 1.22
CA ASN A 421 -35.31 -6.71 0.59
C ASN A 421 -35.43 -7.96 1.48
N PRO A 422 -36.62 -8.30 2.01
CA PRO A 422 -36.78 -9.47 2.87
C PRO A 422 -36.52 -10.82 2.17
N GLN A 423 -36.49 -10.83 0.83
CA GLN A 423 -36.16 -12.00 0.01
C GLN A 423 -34.66 -12.13 -0.29
N GLU A 424 -33.83 -11.13 0.06
CA GLU A 424 -32.36 -11.20 -0.03
C GLU A 424 -31.72 -11.02 1.35
N TYR A 425 -30.85 -11.95 1.75
CA TYR A 425 -30.19 -11.92 3.05
C TYR A 425 -28.91 -12.76 3.03
N PHE A 426 -28.11 -12.68 4.10
CA PHE A 426 -26.91 -13.49 4.27
C PHE A 426 -27.08 -14.47 5.42
N LEU A 427 -26.61 -15.70 5.24
CA LEU A 427 -26.43 -16.70 6.30
C LEU A 427 -24.94 -16.88 6.60
N ILE A 428 -24.62 -16.92 7.88
CA ILE A 428 -23.24 -16.97 8.39
C ILE A 428 -23.08 -18.24 9.21
N GLU A 429 -22.16 -19.11 8.80
CA GLU A 429 -21.91 -20.41 9.42
C GLU A 429 -20.42 -20.63 9.67
N ASN A 430 -20.08 -21.31 10.76
CA ASN A 430 -18.73 -21.79 11.02
C ASN A 430 -18.56 -23.21 10.46
N ARG A 431 -17.68 -23.36 9.47
CA ARG A 431 -17.33 -24.63 8.79
C ARG A 431 -15.89 -25.00 9.13
N GLN A 432 -15.65 -26.20 9.63
CA GLN A 432 -14.31 -26.70 9.96
C GLN A 432 -13.98 -27.95 9.13
N LEU A 433 -12.70 -28.13 8.75
CA LEU A 433 -12.26 -29.20 7.84
C LEU A 433 -12.10 -30.56 8.57
N VAL A 434 -13.19 -31.01 9.20
CA VAL A 434 -13.31 -32.24 9.97
C VAL A 434 -14.56 -33.01 9.53
N GLY A 435 -14.64 -34.30 9.85
CA GLY A 435 -15.77 -35.13 9.44
C GLY A 435 -15.86 -35.20 7.92
N PHE A 436 -17.06 -35.03 7.36
CA PHE A 436 -17.28 -35.00 5.92
C PHE A 436 -16.63 -33.79 5.22
N ASP A 437 -16.50 -32.65 5.91
CA ASP A 437 -15.81 -31.47 5.39
C ASP A 437 -14.29 -31.61 5.35
N GLU A 438 -13.73 -32.72 5.85
CA GLU A 438 -12.31 -33.00 5.66
C GLU A 438 -11.93 -33.12 4.17
N SER A 439 -12.87 -33.53 3.30
CA SER A 439 -12.65 -33.60 1.86
C SER A 439 -12.44 -32.23 1.21
N LEU A 440 -12.91 -31.12 1.81
CA LEU A 440 -12.59 -29.77 1.33
C LEU A 440 -11.08 -29.49 1.33
N LYS A 441 -10.27 -30.24 2.09
CA LYS A 441 -8.81 -30.13 2.01
C LYS A 441 -8.30 -30.40 0.60
N THR A 442 -8.89 -31.33 -0.16
CA THR A 442 -8.47 -31.63 -1.54
C THR A 442 -8.91 -30.54 -2.53
N VAL A 443 -9.86 -29.69 -2.14
CA VAL A 443 -10.35 -28.53 -2.90
C VAL A 443 -9.56 -27.27 -2.60
N ILE A 444 -9.15 -27.10 -1.35
CA ILE A 444 -8.35 -25.95 -0.92
C ILE A 444 -6.86 -26.19 -1.25
N TYR A 445 -6.45 -27.45 -1.48
CA TYR A 445 -5.06 -27.85 -1.69
C TYR A 445 -4.84 -28.65 -2.99
N SER A 446 -4.04 -28.14 -3.93
CA SER A 446 -3.42 -28.94 -5.00
C SER A 446 -1.89 -28.87 -5.00
N LYS A 447 -1.25 -30.05 -5.19
CA LYS A 447 0.20 -30.22 -5.32
C LYS A 447 0.80 -29.60 -6.59
N GLU A 448 -0.02 -29.17 -7.55
CA GLU A 448 0.47 -28.81 -8.88
C GLU A 448 1.27 -27.50 -8.95
N HIS A 449 1.32 -26.70 -7.89
CA HIS A 449 1.95 -25.36 -7.92
C HIS A 449 3.09 -25.12 -6.94
N GLY A 450 3.91 -26.14 -6.66
CA GLY A 450 5.32 -25.97 -6.23
C GLY A 450 5.59 -25.09 -4.98
N THR A 451 4.58 -24.76 -4.21
CA THR A 451 4.66 -23.93 -3.00
C THR A 451 4.46 -24.80 -1.77
N LYS A 452 5.02 -24.36 -0.65
CA LYS A 452 5.05 -25.08 0.64
C LYS A 452 3.62 -25.44 1.08
N PRO A 453 3.45 -26.48 1.92
CA PRO A 453 2.11 -26.91 2.32
C PRO A 453 1.33 -25.76 2.97
N ILE A 454 0.28 -25.31 2.28
CA ILE A 454 -0.76 -24.43 2.81
C ILE A 454 -1.40 -25.13 4.02
N VAL A 455 -1.53 -24.44 5.14
CA VAL A 455 -2.37 -24.90 6.23
C VAL A 455 -3.82 -24.62 5.83
N ALA A 456 -4.45 -25.56 5.11
CA ALA A 456 -5.88 -25.48 4.81
C ALA A 456 -6.64 -25.46 6.15
N SER A 457 -7.40 -24.40 6.39
CA SER A 457 -8.16 -24.22 7.62
C SER A 457 -9.61 -23.91 7.32
N GLY A 458 -10.51 -24.31 8.23
CA GLY A 458 -11.90 -23.92 8.14
C GLY A 458 -12.08 -22.42 8.41
N GLY A 459 -13.32 -21.96 8.46
CA GLY A 459 -13.60 -20.58 8.82
C GLY A 459 -15.09 -20.25 8.75
N ILE A 460 -15.37 -18.97 8.60
CA ILE A 460 -16.74 -18.48 8.44
C ILE A 460 -17.13 -18.54 6.96
N GLY A 461 -18.10 -19.39 6.64
CA GLY A 461 -18.79 -19.39 5.35
C GLY A 461 -19.87 -18.30 5.33
N VAL A 462 -19.95 -17.57 4.22
CA VAL A 462 -20.94 -16.51 4.01
C VAL A 462 -21.76 -16.84 2.78
N TYR A 463 -23.06 -17.07 2.99
CA TYR A 463 -23.99 -17.48 1.95
C TYR A 463 -25.00 -16.37 1.69
N HIS A 464 -24.97 -15.80 0.49
CA HIS A 464 -25.99 -14.87 0.01
C HIS A 464 -27.20 -15.66 -0.49
N ILE A 465 -28.37 -15.39 0.09
CA ILE A 465 -29.63 -16.02 -0.26
C ILE A 465 -30.48 -15.02 -1.02
N ASN A 466 -31.00 -15.42 -2.18
CA ASN A 466 -31.94 -14.65 -2.98
C ASN A 466 -33.17 -15.51 -3.35
N GLU A 467 -34.20 -15.42 -2.51
CA GLU A 467 -35.45 -16.18 -2.65
C GLU A 467 -36.37 -15.67 -3.78
N THR A 468 -35.93 -14.72 -4.62
CA THR A 468 -36.62 -14.44 -5.89
C THR A 468 -36.44 -15.58 -6.88
N PHE A 469 -35.39 -16.38 -6.71
CA PHE A 469 -35.12 -17.61 -7.43
C PHE A 469 -35.52 -18.83 -6.59
N SER A 470 -35.89 -19.92 -7.24
CA SER A 470 -36.24 -21.18 -6.58
C SER A 470 -35.09 -22.20 -6.57
N THR A 471 -34.02 -21.92 -7.29
CA THR A 471 -32.83 -22.77 -7.47
C THR A 471 -31.68 -21.94 -8.07
N ASN A 472 -30.48 -22.49 -8.16
CA ASN A 472 -29.38 -21.90 -8.92
C ASN A 472 -29.48 -22.26 -10.41
N THR A 473 -29.48 -21.26 -11.29
CA THR A 473 -29.48 -21.48 -12.75
C THR A 473 -28.23 -20.96 -13.41
N SER A 474 -27.75 -19.75 -13.10
CA SER A 474 -26.52 -19.19 -13.68
C SER A 474 -25.90 -18.16 -12.75
N PRO A 475 -24.69 -17.61 -13.00
CA PRO A 475 -24.01 -16.68 -12.10
C PRO A 475 -24.81 -15.40 -11.80
N THR A 476 -25.84 -15.12 -12.61
CA THR A 476 -26.73 -13.96 -12.44
C THR A 476 -28.12 -14.31 -11.89
N SER A 477 -28.42 -15.61 -11.74
CA SER A 477 -29.71 -16.14 -11.28
C SER A 477 -29.47 -17.29 -10.31
N GLN A 478 -29.21 -16.95 -9.04
CA GLN A 478 -28.86 -17.92 -7.99
C GLN A 478 -29.74 -17.72 -6.75
N LEU A 479 -30.32 -18.81 -6.25
CA LEU A 479 -30.96 -18.87 -4.94
C LEU A 479 -29.93 -18.77 -3.80
N VAL A 480 -28.79 -19.45 -3.93
CA VAL A 480 -27.71 -19.42 -2.92
C VAL A 480 -26.36 -19.20 -3.61
N THR A 481 -25.61 -18.19 -3.19
CA THR A 481 -24.25 -17.91 -3.65
C THR A 481 -23.31 -17.84 -2.46
N MET A 482 -22.11 -18.43 -2.56
CA MET A 482 -21.06 -18.20 -1.58
C MET A 482 -20.34 -16.88 -1.88
N LYS A 483 -20.12 -16.05 -0.86
CA LYS A 483 -19.25 -14.87 -0.98
C LYS A 483 -17.84 -15.30 -0.63
N GLU A 484 -17.01 -15.59 -1.62
CA GLU A 484 -15.70 -16.20 -1.38
C GLU A 484 -14.74 -15.17 -0.79
N ALA A 485 -14.10 -15.48 0.34
CA ALA A 485 -13.20 -14.54 1.01
C ALA A 485 -12.00 -14.11 0.13
N ASP A 486 -11.52 -14.98 -0.76
CA ASP A 486 -10.40 -14.72 -1.66
C ASP A 486 -10.78 -14.00 -2.97
N GLU A 487 -12.06 -13.76 -3.25
CA GLU A 487 -12.50 -12.84 -4.32
C GLU A 487 -11.78 -11.49 -4.21
N GLY A 488 -11.52 -11.01 -2.98
CA GLY A 488 -10.77 -9.78 -2.75
C GLY A 488 -9.29 -9.86 -3.15
N ILE A 489 -8.72 -11.06 -3.15
CA ILE A 489 -7.34 -11.34 -3.56
C ILE A 489 -7.26 -11.57 -5.08
N LEU A 490 -8.24 -12.30 -5.64
CA LEU A 490 -8.28 -12.73 -7.03
C LEU A 490 -8.89 -11.66 -7.96
N GLY A 491 -9.77 -10.81 -7.44
CA GLY A 491 -10.52 -9.80 -8.18
C GLY A 491 -11.77 -10.32 -8.90
N TYR A 492 -12.07 -11.61 -8.77
CA TYR A 492 -13.25 -12.28 -9.34
C TYR A 492 -13.59 -13.53 -8.51
N SER A 493 -14.83 -14.00 -8.66
CA SER A 493 -15.33 -15.23 -8.01
C SER A 493 -14.91 -16.46 -8.81
N LYS A 494 -14.27 -17.42 -8.15
CA LYS A 494 -13.85 -18.69 -8.77
C LYS A 494 -15.05 -19.57 -9.05
N LEU A 495 -16.05 -19.53 -8.19
CA LEU A 495 -17.34 -20.21 -8.40
C LEU A 495 -18.13 -19.67 -9.61
N ASN A 496 -17.82 -18.47 -10.11
CA ASN A 496 -18.46 -17.90 -11.30
C ASN A 496 -17.64 -18.13 -12.58
N GLU A 497 -16.43 -18.68 -12.51
CA GLU A 497 -15.70 -19.09 -13.71
C GLU A 497 -16.34 -20.34 -14.32
N PRO A 498 -16.43 -20.45 -15.66
CA PRO A 498 -16.91 -21.69 -16.27
C PRO A 498 -16.06 -22.86 -15.79
N ARG A 499 -16.70 -23.97 -15.41
CA ARG A 499 -16.05 -25.12 -14.74
C ARG A 499 -14.82 -25.65 -15.47
N TYR A 500 -14.78 -25.53 -16.79
CA TYR A 500 -13.61 -25.91 -17.59
C TYR A 500 -12.33 -25.12 -17.24
N TYR A 501 -12.48 -23.89 -16.75
CA TYR A 501 -11.40 -22.99 -16.35
C TYR A 501 -11.25 -22.86 -14.83
N ALA A 502 -12.24 -23.34 -14.06
CA ALA A 502 -12.19 -23.30 -12.61
C ALA A 502 -11.10 -24.26 -12.08
N THR A 503 -10.16 -23.72 -11.30
CA THR A 503 -9.15 -24.52 -10.59
C THR A 503 -9.52 -24.60 -9.12
N ASN A 504 -9.56 -25.83 -8.57
CA ASN A 504 -9.84 -26.11 -7.15
C ASN A 504 -8.62 -25.74 -6.28
N ASN A 505 -8.30 -24.44 -6.15
CA ASN A 505 -7.11 -23.95 -5.44
C ASN A 505 -7.38 -22.61 -4.74
N TYR A 506 -8.47 -22.52 -4.01
CA TYR A 506 -8.92 -21.26 -3.44
C TYR A 506 -9.65 -21.52 -2.10
N ASP A 507 -9.62 -20.56 -1.18
CA ASP A 507 -10.16 -20.65 0.18
C ASP A 507 -11.27 -19.60 0.37
N GLY A 508 -12.50 -20.07 0.24
CA GLY A 508 -13.69 -19.24 0.33
C GLY A 508 -14.04 -18.77 1.76
N PHE A 509 -13.34 -19.22 2.80
CA PHE A 509 -13.72 -18.94 4.20
C PHE A 509 -13.09 -17.66 4.76
N TYR A 510 -13.86 -16.92 5.57
CA TYR A 510 -13.35 -15.74 6.29
C TYR A 510 -12.76 -16.16 7.64
N TYR A 511 -11.52 -15.78 7.90
CA TYR A 511 -10.89 -15.96 9.21
C TYR A 511 -9.68 -15.05 9.41
N LYS A 512 -9.30 -14.82 10.67
CA LYS A 512 -8.06 -14.13 10.99
C LYS A 512 -6.89 -15.10 10.85
N GLY A 513 -5.95 -14.84 9.94
CA GLY A 513 -4.79 -15.70 9.72
C GLY A 513 -4.17 -15.51 8.34
N THR A 514 -3.35 -16.47 7.93
CA THR A 514 -2.76 -16.54 6.57
C THR A 514 -3.51 -17.59 5.75
N GLY A 515 -3.91 -17.22 4.54
CA GLY A 515 -4.62 -18.08 3.57
C GLY A 515 -3.71 -18.88 2.66
N GLY A 516 -4.31 -19.62 1.72
CA GLY A 516 -3.63 -20.51 0.76
C GLY A 516 -2.70 -19.86 -0.27
N HIS A 517 -2.50 -18.55 -0.22
CA HIS A 517 -1.63 -17.82 -1.13
C HIS A 517 -0.43 -17.15 -0.45
N ASP A 518 -0.06 -17.58 0.78
CA ASP A 518 0.93 -16.91 1.64
C ASP A 518 0.57 -15.43 1.90
N LYS A 519 -0.71 -15.08 1.77
CA LYS A 519 -1.27 -13.74 1.98
C LYS A 519 -2.22 -13.76 3.19
N PRO A 520 -2.45 -12.62 3.87
CA PRO A 520 -3.48 -12.52 4.90
C PRO A 520 -4.84 -12.94 4.34
N GLN A 521 -5.54 -13.83 5.04
CA GLN A 521 -6.89 -14.21 4.66
C GLN A 521 -7.85 -13.05 4.95
N GLN A 522 -8.81 -12.82 4.04
CA GLN A 522 -9.83 -11.82 4.25
C GLN A 522 -10.73 -12.21 5.43
N ASN A 523 -10.90 -11.30 6.38
CA ASN A 523 -11.70 -11.51 7.58
C ASN A 523 -12.84 -10.50 7.74
N THR A 524 -13.11 -9.69 6.71
CA THR A 524 -14.13 -8.64 6.72
C THR A 524 -14.99 -8.68 5.46
N MET A 525 -16.30 -8.44 5.61
CA MET A 525 -17.21 -8.20 4.50
C MET A 525 -18.03 -6.92 4.79
N TYR A 526 -17.75 -5.87 4.01
CA TYR A 526 -18.35 -4.54 4.10
C TYR A 526 -19.00 -4.14 2.78
N LYS A 527 -19.66 -2.98 2.74
CA LYS A 527 -20.12 -2.40 1.47
C LYS A 527 -19.01 -2.01 0.49
N THR A 528 -17.76 -1.90 0.95
CA THR A 528 -16.59 -1.49 0.15
C THR A 528 -15.58 -2.61 -0.11
N THR A 529 -15.74 -3.78 0.50
CA THR A 529 -14.84 -4.93 0.25
C THR A 529 -15.20 -5.63 -1.06
N VAL A 530 -14.33 -6.52 -1.52
CA VAL A 530 -14.64 -7.50 -2.57
C VAL A 530 -14.43 -8.88 -1.93
N PRO A 531 -15.46 -9.74 -1.81
CA PRO A 531 -16.87 -9.45 -2.08
C PRO A 531 -17.41 -8.40 -1.11
N SER A 532 -18.47 -7.70 -1.52
CA SER A 532 -19.16 -6.73 -0.66
C SER A 532 -20.46 -7.28 -0.08
N THR A 533 -21.05 -6.56 0.88
CA THR A 533 -22.43 -6.79 1.37
C THR A 533 -23.51 -6.40 0.36
N LYS A 534 -23.14 -5.94 -0.85
CA LYS A 534 -24.10 -5.58 -1.90
C LYS A 534 -24.73 -6.83 -2.50
N VAL A 535 -26.05 -6.80 -2.62
CA VAL A 535 -26.86 -7.89 -3.18
C VAL A 535 -27.39 -7.54 -4.57
N ALA A 536 -28.03 -8.49 -5.26
CA ALA A 536 -28.41 -8.32 -6.67
C ALA A 536 -29.52 -7.27 -6.86
N SER A 537 -30.37 -7.06 -5.85
CA SER A 537 -31.33 -5.94 -5.82
C SER A 537 -30.69 -4.55 -5.81
N GLY A 538 -29.38 -4.47 -5.53
CA GLY A 538 -28.64 -3.22 -5.33
C GLY A 538 -28.63 -2.74 -3.89
N ASP A 539 -29.38 -3.39 -2.99
CA ASP A 539 -29.36 -3.14 -1.55
C ASP A 539 -28.05 -3.64 -0.90
N TYR A 540 -27.89 -3.31 0.38
CA TYR A 540 -26.79 -3.77 1.22
C TYR A 540 -27.35 -4.54 2.42
N ALA A 541 -26.52 -5.42 3.00
CA ALA A 541 -26.80 -6.01 4.30
C ALA A 541 -26.96 -4.92 5.38
N ASN A 542 -27.90 -5.11 6.30
CA ASN A 542 -28.16 -4.21 7.43
C ASN A 542 -26.97 -4.16 8.40
N TYR A 543 -26.13 -5.20 8.43
CA TYR A 543 -24.92 -5.24 9.24
C TYR A 543 -23.74 -5.72 8.40
N ASN A 544 -22.60 -5.13 8.65
CA ASN A 544 -21.29 -5.53 8.19
C ASN A 544 -20.73 -6.66 9.07
N MET A 545 -19.81 -7.47 8.52
CA MET A 545 -19.24 -8.63 9.24
C MET A 545 -17.72 -8.51 9.41
N ILE A 546 -17.22 -8.81 10.62
CA ILE A 546 -15.80 -8.89 10.95
C ILE A 546 -15.51 -10.17 11.73
N VAL A 547 -14.70 -11.07 11.18
CA VAL A 547 -14.21 -12.27 11.87
C VAL A 547 -12.96 -11.91 12.70
N LYS A 548 -13.03 -12.14 14.00
CA LYS A 548 -12.02 -11.71 15.00
C LYS A 548 -11.06 -12.83 15.41
N SER A 549 -11.42 -14.09 15.22
CA SER A 549 -10.66 -15.25 15.68
C SER A 549 -10.00 -16.01 14.53
N GLU A 550 -8.96 -16.77 14.88
CA GLU A 550 -8.43 -17.85 14.04
C GLU A 550 -9.44 -19.01 13.95
N PRO A 551 -9.34 -19.89 12.93
CA PRO A 551 -10.23 -21.04 12.75
C PRO A 551 -10.28 -21.96 13.97
N ASN A 552 -11.49 -22.20 14.48
CA ASN A 552 -11.77 -23.15 15.57
C ASN A 552 -13.28 -23.45 15.66
N GLU A 553 -13.70 -24.36 16.56
CA GLU A 553 -15.11 -24.76 16.70
C GLU A 553 -16.06 -23.66 17.18
N SER A 554 -15.56 -22.54 17.73
CA SER A 554 -16.34 -21.40 18.24
C SER A 554 -15.68 -20.07 17.81
N MET A 555 -15.97 -19.63 16.58
CA MET A 555 -15.34 -18.45 16.01
C MET A 555 -16.02 -17.17 16.44
N SER A 556 -15.24 -16.14 16.76
CA SER A 556 -15.76 -14.82 17.15
C SER A 556 -16.02 -13.94 15.93
N VAL A 557 -17.27 -13.52 15.76
CA VAL A 557 -17.71 -12.65 14.65
C VAL A 557 -18.40 -11.41 15.21
N SER A 558 -17.99 -10.24 14.75
CA SER A 558 -18.64 -8.96 15.08
C SER A 558 -19.52 -8.52 13.91
N PHE A 559 -20.80 -8.35 14.19
CA PHE A 559 -21.74 -7.65 13.33
C PHE A 559 -21.83 -6.20 13.76
N VAL A 560 -21.58 -5.29 12.84
CA VAL A 560 -21.57 -3.85 13.10
C VAL A 560 -22.48 -3.17 12.10
N ASP A 561 -23.26 -2.19 12.53
CA ASP A 561 -24.18 -1.48 11.63
C ASP A 561 -23.30 -0.71 10.64
N ASP A 562 -23.74 -0.63 9.40
CA ASP A 562 -23.12 0.33 8.53
C ASP A 562 -23.72 1.69 8.89
N PRO A 563 -22.94 2.63 9.42
CA PRO A 563 -23.51 3.86 9.91
C PRO A 563 -24.36 4.55 8.84
N ILE A 564 -25.50 5.17 9.22
CA ILE A 564 -26.25 6.11 8.35
C ILE A 564 -25.20 7.00 7.77
N SER A 565 -24.91 6.75 6.49
CA SER A 565 -23.69 7.28 5.89
C SER A 565 -23.86 8.77 5.91
N VAL A 566 -22.81 9.44 6.32
CA VAL A 566 -22.77 10.88 6.16
C VAL A 566 -22.97 11.13 4.67
N THR A 567 -23.98 11.94 4.33
CA THR A 567 -24.24 12.38 2.96
C THR A 567 -23.60 13.75 2.69
N GLY A 568 -23.00 14.34 3.72
CA GLY A 568 -22.17 15.53 3.61
C GLY A 568 -21.64 15.96 4.96
N VAL A 569 -20.42 16.47 4.99
CA VAL A 569 -19.81 17.12 6.14
C VAL A 569 -19.39 18.52 5.74
N THR A 570 -19.57 19.51 6.61
CA THR A 570 -19.16 20.90 6.36
C THR A 570 -18.31 21.44 7.49
N ILE A 571 -17.31 22.27 7.16
CA ILE A 571 -16.52 23.04 8.14
C ILE A 571 -16.99 24.50 8.15
N ASP A 572 -17.02 25.10 9.33
CA ASP A 572 -17.43 26.50 9.56
C ASP A 572 -16.57 27.55 8.82
N LEU A 573 -15.31 27.25 8.54
CA LEU A 573 -14.35 28.09 7.82
C LEU A 573 -13.75 27.36 6.61
N LYS A 574 -13.55 28.06 5.48
CA LYS A 574 -12.94 27.48 4.26
C LYS A 574 -11.42 27.70 4.14
N ASN A 575 -10.90 28.83 4.65
CA ASN A 575 -9.47 29.15 4.65
C ASN A 575 -9.11 29.95 5.93
N LYS A 576 -7.91 29.76 6.48
CA LYS A 576 -7.42 30.50 7.66
C LYS A 576 -5.87 30.54 7.71
N GLU A 577 -5.30 31.69 8.03
CA GLU A 577 -3.84 31.87 8.29
C GLU A 577 -3.53 31.79 9.80
N LEU A 578 -2.42 31.12 10.18
CA LEU A 578 -1.92 30.93 11.56
C LEU A 578 -0.38 31.00 11.63
N LEU A 579 0.19 31.45 12.76
CA LEU A 579 1.65 31.40 12.98
C LEU A 579 2.10 30.10 13.65
N VAL A 580 3.34 29.64 13.42
CA VAL A 580 3.88 28.46 14.13
C VAL A 580 3.94 28.66 15.64
N GLY A 581 3.36 27.71 16.37
CA GLY A 581 3.08 27.74 17.80
C GLY A 581 1.64 28.14 18.13
N GLU A 582 0.89 28.75 17.19
CA GLU A 582 -0.51 29.15 17.40
C GLU A 582 -1.48 27.98 17.23
N THR A 583 -2.66 28.12 17.86
CA THR A 583 -3.72 27.13 17.77
C THR A 583 -5.06 27.74 17.33
N LYS A 584 -5.91 26.94 16.69
CA LYS A 584 -7.24 27.36 16.22
C LYS A 584 -8.24 26.21 16.24
N GLN A 585 -9.40 26.43 16.86
CA GLN A 585 -10.55 25.50 16.80
C GLN A 585 -11.31 25.64 15.46
N LEU A 586 -11.56 24.52 14.80
CA LEU A 586 -12.51 24.38 13.69
C LEU A 586 -13.73 23.56 14.14
N ASN A 587 -14.90 23.84 13.58
CA ASN A 587 -16.14 23.09 13.88
C ASN A 587 -16.66 22.40 12.63
N ALA A 588 -17.01 21.12 12.76
CA ALA A 588 -17.59 20.33 11.68
C ALA A 588 -19.05 19.93 12.00
N GLU A 589 -19.91 20.02 10.99
CA GLU A 589 -21.30 19.60 11.05
C GLU A 589 -21.55 18.47 10.04
N VAL A 590 -22.17 17.37 10.52
CA VAL A 590 -22.43 16.15 9.75
C VAL A 590 -23.91 16.06 9.37
N THR A 591 -24.18 15.79 8.09
CA THR A 591 -25.51 15.65 7.50
C THR A 591 -25.71 14.25 6.93
N PRO A 592 -26.90 13.62 7.11
CA PRO A 592 -28.03 14.11 7.89
C PRO A 592 -27.70 14.14 9.39
N ALA A 593 -28.37 15.01 10.15
CA ALA A 593 -28.10 15.20 11.57
C ALA A 593 -28.38 13.96 12.44
N ASN A 594 -28.92 12.88 11.88
CA ASN A 594 -29.09 11.58 12.53
C ASN A 594 -28.10 10.52 12.01
N ALA A 595 -27.03 10.89 11.29
CA ALA A 595 -25.97 9.97 10.88
C ALA A 595 -25.47 9.14 12.08
N THR A 596 -25.33 7.83 11.90
CA THR A 596 -25.01 6.89 12.98
C THR A 596 -23.57 7.08 13.45
N ASN A 597 -22.67 7.40 12.52
CA ASN A 597 -21.31 7.80 12.81
C ASN A 597 -21.07 9.26 12.42
N LYS A 598 -21.22 10.14 13.40
CA LYS A 598 -20.86 11.56 13.27
C LYS A 598 -19.42 11.84 13.67
N LYS A 599 -18.66 10.79 14.01
CA LYS A 599 -17.25 10.97 14.29
C LYS A 599 -16.59 11.38 12.99
N VAL A 600 -15.75 12.37 13.15
CA VAL A 600 -14.97 12.89 12.07
C VAL A 600 -13.51 12.72 12.44
N MET A 601 -12.74 12.23 11.49
CA MET A 601 -11.31 12.19 11.60
C MET A 601 -10.79 13.51 11.06
N TRP A 602 -10.20 14.27 11.97
CA TRP A 602 -9.41 15.41 11.59
C TRP A 602 -8.04 14.89 11.20
N SER A 603 -7.65 15.20 9.98
CA SER A 603 -6.30 14.94 9.51
C SER A 603 -5.73 16.25 9.01
N SER A 604 -4.47 16.44 9.32
CA SER A 604 -3.70 17.44 8.60
C SER A 604 -3.08 16.75 7.41
N SER A 605 -3.18 17.37 6.23
CA SER A 605 -2.40 16.93 5.07
C SER A 605 -0.89 16.95 5.36
N ASN A 606 -0.45 17.66 6.41
CA ASN A 606 0.92 17.64 6.89
C ASN A 606 1.00 17.98 8.39
N GLU A 607 1.05 16.96 9.26
CA GLU A 607 1.17 17.12 10.71
C GLU A 607 2.49 17.77 11.18
N ALA A 608 3.54 17.72 10.36
CA ALA A 608 4.76 18.45 10.66
C ALA A 608 4.56 19.97 10.53
N ILE A 609 3.61 20.41 9.69
CA ILE A 609 3.26 21.82 9.43
C ILE A 609 2.17 22.32 10.38
N ALA A 610 1.05 21.62 10.46
CA ALA A 610 0.02 21.88 11.45
C ALA A 610 -0.55 20.55 11.88
N THR A 611 -0.57 20.23 13.16
CA THR A 611 -1.39 19.11 13.64
C THR A 611 -2.80 19.57 13.86
N VAL A 612 -3.74 18.63 13.81
CA VAL A 612 -5.08 18.84 14.33
C VAL A 612 -5.36 17.70 15.30
N ASP A 613 -5.86 18.01 16.48
CA ASP A 613 -6.24 16.98 17.43
C ASP A 613 -7.62 16.41 17.10
N GLN A 614 -8.00 15.33 17.80
CA GLN A 614 -9.29 14.65 17.59
C GLN A 614 -10.53 15.53 17.84
N ASN A 615 -10.37 16.69 18.51
CA ASN A 615 -11.44 17.63 18.78
C ASN A 615 -11.52 18.77 17.75
N GLY A 616 -10.65 18.78 16.73
CA GLY A 616 -10.60 19.83 15.71
C GLY A 616 -9.79 21.07 16.12
N ILE A 617 -8.94 20.98 17.16
CA ILE A 617 -7.98 22.05 17.50
C ILE A 617 -6.74 21.86 16.63
N VAL A 618 -6.52 22.81 15.73
CA VAL A 618 -5.35 22.88 14.88
C VAL A 618 -4.22 23.56 15.66
N THR A 619 -3.04 22.96 15.73
CA THR A 619 -1.80 23.54 16.27
C THR A 619 -0.77 23.64 15.16
N ALA A 620 -0.37 24.85 14.84
CA ALA A 620 0.67 25.16 13.87
C ALA A 620 2.06 24.78 14.42
N LYS A 621 2.81 23.93 13.71
CA LYS A 621 4.11 23.37 14.13
C LYS A 621 5.29 23.77 13.24
N ALA A 622 5.08 23.90 11.93
CA ALA A 622 6.07 24.34 10.95
C ALA A 622 5.37 25.08 9.80
N LYS A 623 6.10 25.78 8.93
CA LYS A 623 5.50 26.61 7.89
C LYS A 623 5.05 25.73 6.76
N GLY A 624 3.96 26.18 6.19
CA GLY A 624 3.43 25.77 4.93
C GLY A 624 1.94 25.60 5.12
N GLU A 625 1.32 25.12 4.06
CA GLU A 625 -0.12 24.98 4.04
C GLU A 625 -0.45 23.56 4.47
N ALA A 626 -1.09 23.44 5.61
CA ALA A 626 -1.75 22.23 6.02
C ALA A 626 -3.23 22.37 5.63
N THR A 627 -3.70 21.53 4.72
CA THR A 627 -5.15 21.38 4.56
C THR A 627 -5.63 20.52 5.71
N ILE A 628 -6.39 21.13 6.60
CA ILE A 628 -7.06 20.40 7.67
C ILE A 628 -8.34 19.84 7.05
N LYS A 629 -8.31 18.54 6.78
CA LYS A 629 -9.43 17.79 6.24
C LYS A 629 -10.20 17.21 7.41
N VAL A 630 -11.47 17.54 7.46
CA VAL A 630 -12.42 16.77 8.23
C VAL A 630 -13.01 15.74 7.29
N GLU A 631 -12.80 14.49 7.62
CA GLU A 631 -13.35 13.37 6.88
C GLU A 631 -14.24 12.59 7.84
N THR A 632 -15.37 12.14 7.33
CA THR A 632 -16.20 11.23 8.10
C THR A 632 -15.40 9.96 8.35
N GLU A 633 -15.53 9.32 9.51
CA GLU A 633 -14.69 8.16 9.86
C GLU A 633 -14.75 7.02 8.81
N ASP A 634 -15.83 6.98 8.00
CA ASP A 634 -15.99 6.05 6.87
C ASP A 634 -15.33 6.49 5.54
N GLY A 635 -14.70 7.66 5.48
CA GLY A 635 -13.89 8.14 4.34
C GLY A 635 -14.67 8.68 3.14
N ARG A 636 -15.99 8.83 3.26
CA ARG A 636 -16.87 9.05 2.10
C ARG A 636 -17.14 10.49 1.80
N GLU A 637 -17.29 11.29 2.85
CA GLU A 637 -17.58 12.70 2.75
C GLU A 637 -16.45 13.46 3.42
N SER A 638 -16.08 14.58 2.81
CA SER A 638 -15.06 15.42 3.38
C SER A 638 -15.34 16.88 3.14
N ALA A 639 -14.91 17.67 4.10
CA ALA A 639 -14.75 19.10 3.93
C ALA A 639 -13.35 19.45 4.36
N SER A 640 -12.83 20.54 3.80
CA SER A 640 -11.49 20.98 4.08
C SER A 640 -11.47 22.45 4.44
N CYS A 641 -10.60 22.77 5.37
CA CYS A 641 -10.18 24.12 5.68
C CYS A 641 -8.70 24.21 5.35
N LYS A 642 -8.34 25.13 4.46
CA LYS A 642 -6.93 25.38 4.16
C LYS A 642 -6.33 26.22 5.30
N ILE A 643 -5.41 25.64 6.06
CA ILE A 643 -4.63 26.34 7.07
C ILE A 643 -3.29 26.71 6.47
N ASP A 644 -3.08 27.99 6.23
CA ASP A 644 -1.77 28.50 5.83
C ASP A 644 -1.01 28.85 7.10
N VAL A 645 -0.11 27.93 7.51
CA VAL A 645 0.74 28.14 8.67
C VAL A 645 1.98 28.86 8.21
N THR A 646 2.22 30.06 8.68
CA THR A 646 3.47 30.75 8.43
C THR A 646 4.35 30.60 9.68
N ILE A 647 5.62 30.21 9.53
CA ILE A 647 6.56 30.43 10.65
C ILE A 647 7.12 31.85 10.58
N GLU A 648 6.37 32.79 10.01
CA GLU A 648 6.69 34.21 10.14
C GLU A 648 6.35 34.58 11.60
N LYS A 649 7.13 34.05 12.54
CA LYS A 649 8.26 34.88 12.92
C LYS A 649 9.71 34.38 12.83
N ILE A 650 10.09 33.10 12.72
CA ILE A 650 11.55 32.71 12.72
C ILE A 650 11.96 31.49 11.83
N LEU A 651 11.44 30.26 11.99
CA LEU A 651 11.91 29.04 11.26
C LEU A 651 11.56 28.96 9.75
N SER A 652 10.66 29.80 9.24
CA SER A 652 10.15 29.70 7.85
C SER A 652 11.00 30.38 6.84
N GLU A 653 11.65 31.43 7.33
CA GLU A 653 12.66 32.16 6.61
C GLU A 653 13.91 31.28 6.47
N TRP A 654 14.01 30.15 7.19
CA TRP A 654 15.18 29.29 7.15
C TRP A 654 15.08 28.09 6.19
N PHE A 655 13.95 27.37 6.14
CA PHE A 655 13.80 26.19 5.27
C PHE A 655 13.33 26.49 3.83
N GLU A 656 12.70 27.65 3.57
CA GLU A 656 12.21 27.99 2.21
C GLU A 656 13.33 28.42 1.27
N ASP A 657 14.39 29.03 1.79
CA ASP A 657 15.58 29.45 1.03
C ASP A 657 16.32 28.28 0.41
N GLN A 658 16.43 27.20 1.19
CA GLN A 658 17.14 25.98 0.86
C GLN A 658 16.43 25.18 -0.24
N ASN A 659 15.11 25.26 -0.32
CA ASN A 659 14.31 24.57 -1.34
C ASN A 659 14.05 25.42 -2.60
N LEU A 660 13.98 26.76 -2.49
CA LEU A 660 13.93 27.65 -3.66
C LEU A 660 15.15 27.47 -4.56
N ALA A 661 16.34 27.34 -3.95
CA ALA A 661 17.58 27.04 -4.67
C ALA A 661 17.52 25.72 -5.45
N LYS A 662 16.82 24.73 -4.90
CA LYS A 662 16.60 23.39 -5.49
C LYS A 662 15.55 23.37 -6.61
N ILE A 663 14.50 24.19 -6.51
CA ILE A 663 13.31 24.16 -7.38
C ILE A 663 13.54 24.90 -8.70
N VAL A 664 14.29 26.01 -8.69
CA VAL A 664 14.55 26.78 -9.92
C VAL A 664 15.34 25.96 -10.96
N GLY A 665 16.06 24.92 -10.52
CA GLY A 665 16.73 23.94 -11.38
C GLY A 665 15.85 22.85 -12.02
N TYR A 666 14.55 22.73 -11.69
CA TYR A 666 13.79 21.52 -12.07
C TYR A 666 12.54 21.65 -12.93
N ASN A 667 12.09 22.84 -13.35
CA ASN A 667 11.20 23.11 -14.51
C ASN A 667 10.40 24.41 -14.25
N LEU A 668 10.82 25.50 -14.90
CA LEU A 668 10.21 26.83 -14.80
C LEU A 668 8.76 26.87 -15.35
N ASP A 669 8.36 25.87 -16.16
CA ASP A 669 7.04 25.75 -16.80
C ASP A 669 5.87 25.48 -15.85
N LEU A 670 6.09 24.74 -14.76
CA LEU A 670 5.02 24.34 -13.84
C LEU A 670 4.59 25.47 -12.91
N MET A 671 5.47 26.45 -12.70
CA MET A 671 5.33 27.44 -11.64
C MET A 671 4.54 28.68 -12.06
N LEU A 672 4.45 28.96 -13.35
CA LEU A 672 4.15 30.32 -13.82
C LEU A 672 2.72 30.51 -14.34
N THR A 673 1.77 29.68 -13.91
CA THR A 673 0.33 29.87 -14.19
C THR A 673 -0.50 30.13 -12.92
N ASP A 674 0.12 30.22 -11.74
CA ASP A 674 -0.53 30.55 -10.47
C ASP A 674 0.01 31.88 -9.89
N LYS A 675 -0.90 32.81 -9.54
CA LYS A 675 -0.62 34.08 -8.86
C LYS A 675 0.14 33.90 -7.54
N VAL A 676 0.01 32.74 -6.89
CA VAL A 676 0.78 32.39 -5.69
C VAL A 676 2.27 32.36 -6.00
N THR A 677 2.68 31.80 -7.14
CA THR A 677 4.08 31.76 -7.54
C THR A 677 4.60 33.13 -7.97
N GLU A 678 3.78 33.94 -8.65
CA GLU A 678 4.12 35.33 -8.99
C GLU A 678 4.39 36.18 -7.74
N ASN A 679 3.50 36.12 -6.74
CA ASN A 679 3.70 36.79 -5.45
C ASN A 679 4.94 36.28 -4.70
N ARG A 680 5.27 35.00 -4.82
CA ARG A 680 6.44 34.39 -4.18
C ARG A 680 7.74 34.77 -4.89
N LEU A 681 7.77 34.78 -6.22
CA LEU A 681 8.91 35.24 -7.00
C LEU A 681 9.15 36.74 -6.79
N ASN A 682 8.09 37.53 -6.58
CA ASN A 682 8.20 38.94 -6.19
C ASN A 682 8.78 39.18 -4.77
N LYS A 683 8.83 38.15 -3.90
CA LYS A 683 9.50 38.21 -2.58
C LYS A 683 10.98 37.80 -2.63
N VAL A 684 11.46 37.24 -3.74
CA VAL A 684 12.86 36.83 -3.88
C VAL A 684 13.74 38.08 -3.93
N LYS A 685 14.61 38.21 -2.93
CA LYS A 685 15.55 39.32 -2.83
C LYS A 685 16.86 39.07 -3.53
N ARG A 686 17.31 37.81 -3.67
CA ARG A 686 18.58 37.44 -4.31
C ARG A 686 18.39 36.41 -5.42
N LEU A 687 18.96 36.68 -6.59
CA LEU A 687 18.89 35.81 -7.77
C LEU A 687 20.29 35.39 -8.24
N ASP A 688 20.52 34.08 -8.40
CA ASP A 688 21.78 33.50 -8.90
C ASP A 688 21.58 32.87 -10.28
N MET A 689 22.24 33.46 -11.30
CA MET A 689 22.10 33.07 -12.69
C MET A 689 23.41 32.40 -13.16
N ARG A 690 23.49 31.07 -13.24
CA ARG A 690 24.69 30.33 -13.72
C ARG A 690 24.47 29.71 -15.12
N TYR A 691 25.41 29.91 -16.04
CA TYR A 691 25.25 29.65 -17.49
C TYR A 691 25.24 28.16 -17.90
N ASP A 692 25.81 27.25 -17.11
CA ASP A 692 26.00 25.85 -17.52
C ASP A 692 25.39 24.80 -16.57
N GLN A 693 24.90 25.21 -15.39
CA GLN A 693 24.52 24.27 -14.33
C GLN A 693 23.19 24.60 -13.60
N GLY A 694 22.40 25.53 -14.13
CA GLY A 694 21.05 25.85 -13.66
C GLY A 694 20.93 27.16 -12.87
N ILE A 695 19.70 27.69 -12.78
CA ILE A 695 19.37 28.94 -12.09
C ILE A 695 18.96 28.60 -10.65
N SER A 696 19.41 29.39 -9.67
CA SER A 696 19.09 29.20 -8.25
C SER A 696 18.62 30.52 -7.64
N ALA A 697 17.57 30.49 -6.81
CA ALA A 697 17.11 31.64 -6.03
C ALA A 697 17.34 31.33 -4.55
N ILE A 698 17.99 32.22 -3.81
CA ILE A 698 18.33 32.03 -2.39
C ILE A 698 17.57 33.09 -1.59
N SER A 699 16.92 32.69 -0.49
CA SER A 699 16.40 33.63 0.50
C SER A 699 17.28 33.65 1.77
N ASP A 700 16.92 34.47 2.76
CA ASP A 700 17.83 35.21 3.67
C ASP A 700 18.30 34.48 4.97
N SER A 701 18.66 33.19 4.93
CA SER A 701 19.02 32.42 6.14
C SER A 701 20.45 32.66 6.64
N ASP A 702 20.56 33.22 7.85
CA ASP A 702 21.76 33.75 8.54
C ASP A 702 22.96 32.79 8.83
N TYR A 703 23.05 31.60 8.24
CA TYR A 703 24.05 30.58 8.63
C TYR A 703 25.18 30.47 7.61
N LYS A 704 26.40 30.81 8.06
CA LYS A 704 27.50 31.23 7.19
C LYS A 704 28.34 30.11 6.54
N TYR A 705 27.96 28.84 6.63
CA TYR A 705 28.75 27.71 6.09
C TYR A 705 27.94 26.50 5.62
N ASP A 706 26.82 26.71 4.93
CA ASP A 706 26.12 25.62 4.24
C ASP A 706 26.63 25.48 2.79
N TYR A 707 27.58 24.58 2.53
CA TYR A 707 27.88 24.13 1.18
C TYR A 707 26.76 23.19 0.69
N LEU A 708 25.98 23.59 -0.34
CA LEU A 708 24.95 22.73 -0.96
C LEU A 708 25.27 22.28 -2.39
N LEU A 709 24.96 21.00 -2.63
CA LEU A 709 25.20 20.22 -3.85
C LEU A 709 24.39 20.66 -5.08
N TYR A 710 25.11 20.69 -6.22
CA TYR A 710 24.74 20.99 -7.62
C TYR A 710 23.79 19.97 -8.30
N PHE A 711 22.79 20.40 -9.12
CA PHE A 711 22.08 19.53 -10.09
C PHE A 711 21.47 20.25 -11.35
N PRO A 712 21.45 19.62 -12.55
CA PRO A 712 21.14 20.26 -13.86
C PRO A 712 19.67 20.16 -14.35
N ILE A 713 19.25 21.11 -15.22
CA ILE A 713 17.88 21.29 -15.77
C ILE A 713 17.61 20.40 -17.00
N GLY A 714 16.43 19.76 -17.06
CA GLY A 714 15.90 19.11 -18.27
C GLY A 714 14.36 19.00 -18.39
N TYR A 715 13.81 19.73 -19.37
CA TYR A 715 12.58 19.56 -20.18
C TYR A 715 11.14 19.76 -19.64
N SER A 716 10.55 20.87 -20.14
CA SER A 716 9.37 20.98 -21.05
C SER A 716 7.95 21.14 -20.46
N LYS A 717 7.09 22.06 -20.94
CA LYS A 717 6.56 22.28 -22.32
C LYS A 717 5.37 23.28 -22.39
N LYS A 718 5.15 24.17 -21.41
CA LYS A 718 3.97 25.07 -21.32
C LYS A 718 4.36 26.51 -20.91
N ILE A 719 5.07 27.27 -21.77
CA ILE A 719 5.45 28.69 -21.53
C ILE A 719 5.05 29.61 -22.72
N GLU A 720 3.86 29.42 -23.29
CA GLU A 720 3.30 30.38 -24.27
C GLU A 720 2.44 31.48 -23.61
N ASN A 721 2.09 31.35 -22.32
CA ASN A 721 1.14 32.25 -21.64
C ASN A 721 1.78 33.34 -20.73
N LEU A 722 3.11 33.49 -20.69
CA LEU A 722 3.83 34.32 -19.70
C LEU A 722 4.14 35.77 -20.09
N LYS A 723 3.69 36.21 -21.26
CA LYS A 723 4.06 37.52 -21.80
C LYS A 723 3.37 38.64 -20.99
N GLY A 724 4.17 39.45 -20.28
CA GLY A 724 3.69 40.62 -19.52
C GLY A 724 3.42 40.39 -18.02
N ILE A 725 4.00 39.35 -17.40
CA ILE A 725 3.92 39.12 -15.95
C ILE A 725 5.17 39.70 -15.27
N GLU A 726 4.98 40.64 -14.32
CA GLU A 726 6.08 41.24 -13.55
C GLU A 726 6.50 40.29 -12.41
N LEU A 727 7.65 39.63 -12.59
CA LEU A 727 8.24 38.71 -11.60
C LEU A 727 9.53 39.30 -11.05
N PHE A 728 9.89 38.92 -9.81
CA PHE A 728 11.08 39.40 -9.10
C PHE A 728 11.09 40.91 -8.78
N ASN A 729 9.91 41.50 -8.60
CA ASN A 729 9.77 42.93 -8.30
C ASN A 729 10.45 43.37 -6.98
N GLY A 730 10.73 42.44 -6.06
CA GLY A 730 11.46 42.67 -4.80
C GLY A 730 12.95 42.30 -4.85
N LEU A 731 13.52 42.09 -6.05
CA LEU A 731 14.91 41.72 -6.23
C LEU A 731 15.84 42.89 -5.85
N GLU A 732 16.70 42.66 -4.87
CA GLU A 732 17.68 43.63 -4.39
C GLU A 732 19.12 43.11 -4.55
N GLU A 733 19.33 41.82 -4.81
CA GLU A 733 20.64 41.21 -4.97
C GLU A 733 20.71 40.33 -6.23
N LEU A 734 21.81 40.40 -6.96
CA LEU A 734 22.00 39.65 -8.20
C LEU A 734 23.39 39.00 -8.25
N ILE A 735 23.50 37.74 -8.64
CA ILE A 735 24.77 37.07 -8.95
C ILE A 735 24.88 36.85 -10.47
N LEU A 736 25.95 37.38 -11.08
CA LEU A 736 26.20 37.25 -12.51
C LEU A 736 27.10 36.04 -12.86
N PRO A 737 26.79 35.30 -13.93
CA PRO A 737 27.64 34.22 -14.41
C PRO A 737 28.82 34.73 -15.22
N TYR A 738 29.84 33.89 -15.31
CA TYR A 738 30.92 34.04 -16.27
C TYR A 738 30.38 33.94 -17.72
N ASN A 739 30.53 34.99 -18.53
CA ASN A 739 30.32 35.03 -20.00
C ASN A 739 28.88 35.08 -20.62
N LEU A 740 27.88 35.75 -20.03
CA LEU A 740 26.64 36.05 -20.78
C LEU A 740 26.84 37.22 -21.76
N SER A 741 26.73 36.99 -23.07
CA SER A 741 26.76 38.04 -24.10
C SER A 741 25.36 38.40 -24.62
N TYR A 742 25.23 39.64 -25.11
CA TYR A 742 23.98 40.33 -25.48
C TYR A 742 22.99 39.52 -26.35
N GLU A 743 23.47 38.63 -27.22
CA GLU A 743 22.62 37.82 -28.11
C GLU A 743 21.73 36.79 -27.39
N THR A 744 22.09 36.39 -26.17
CA THR A 744 21.35 35.37 -25.42
C THR A 744 20.07 35.92 -24.80
N ILE A 745 20.02 37.20 -24.46
CA ILE A 745 18.86 37.79 -23.79
C ILE A 745 17.78 38.26 -24.79
N ASP A 746 18.14 38.63 -26.03
CA ASP A 746 17.18 39.17 -27.02
C ASP A 746 16.41 38.10 -27.84
N ASN A 747 16.87 36.84 -27.93
CA ASN A 747 16.32 35.79 -28.83
C ASN A 747 14.94 35.21 -28.44
N LEU A 748 14.29 35.87 -27.52
CA LEU A 748 13.54 35.20 -26.48
C LEU A 748 12.03 35.57 -26.69
N THR A 749 11.73 36.14 -27.88
CA THR A 749 10.44 36.65 -28.35
C THR A 749 9.83 35.95 -29.60
N LEU A 750 10.52 35.01 -30.29
CA LEU A 750 10.17 34.64 -31.69
C LEU A 750 9.66 33.21 -32.00
N ILE A 751 9.50 32.27 -31.05
CA ILE A 751 9.14 30.88 -31.38
C ILE A 751 7.62 30.66 -31.26
N ASN A 752 6.89 30.94 -32.36
CA ASN A 752 5.46 30.63 -32.54
C ASN A 752 5.16 30.03 -33.94
N GLN A 753 6.17 29.54 -34.68
CA GLN A 753 6.00 29.07 -36.06
C GLN A 753 6.71 27.73 -36.34
N LEU A 754 5.90 26.66 -36.26
CA LEU A 754 5.96 25.39 -37.02
C LEU A 754 6.83 24.20 -36.53
N PRO A 755 6.44 22.96 -36.92
CA PRO A 755 6.52 21.75 -36.10
C PRO A 755 7.55 20.74 -36.61
N LYS A 756 7.79 19.74 -35.77
CA LYS A 756 8.74 18.63 -35.93
C LYS A 756 10.19 19.10 -35.86
N LEU A 757 10.81 18.86 -34.71
CA LEU A 757 11.92 17.91 -34.63
C LEU A 757 12.25 17.66 -33.16
N ASN A 758 12.41 16.37 -32.85
CA ASN A 758 13.12 15.94 -31.66
C ASN A 758 14.58 16.39 -31.77
N SER A 759 15.09 16.77 -30.60
CA SER A 759 16.47 16.73 -30.11
C SER A 759 17.17 18.09 -29.97
N LEU A 760 17.64 18.30 -28.72
CA LEU A 760 18.69 19.22 -28.24
C LEU A 760 18.25 20.53 -27.55
N GLY A 761 18.66 20.65 -26.28
CA GLY A 761 19.66 21.59 -25.76
C GLY A 761 19.38 23.09 -25.83
N VAL A 762 19.55 23.77 -24.68
CA VAL A 762 19.73 25.24 -24.48
C VAL A 762 18.54 26.14 -24.86
N SER A 763 17.78 25.79 -25.89
CA SER A 763 16.72 26.61 -26.47
C SER A 763 15.50 26.83 -25.58
N GLU A 764 15.32 26.04 -24.50
CA GLU A 764 14.17 26.17 -23.60
C GLU A 764 14.36 27.23 -22.50
N VAL A 765 15.57 27.38 -21.93
CA VAL A 765 15.84 28.37 -20.85
C VAL A 765 15.86 29.80 -21.42
N SER A 766 16.54 29.96 -22.54
CA SER A 766 16.58 31.20 -23.34
C SER A 766 15.33 31.39 -24.23
N ASN A 767 14.20 30.74 -23.96
CA ASN A 767 12.88 31.12 -24.51
C ASN A 767 11.93 31.59 -23.41
N THR A 768 12.35 31.44 -22.15
CA THR A 768 11.56 31.76 -20.97
C THR A 768 11.89 33.14 -20.37
N PHE A 769 13.17 33.53 -20.24
CA PHE A 769 13.56 34.74 -19.52
C PHE A 769 13.29 36.13 -20.16
N SER A 770 13.38 36.38 -21.46
CA SER A 770 12.98 37.69 -22.07
C SER A 770 11.49 37.90 -22.14
N LYS A 771 10.72 36.89 -21.77
CA LYS A 771 9.30 37.09 -21.53
C LYS A 771 9.08 37.66 -20.11
N VAL A 772 10.13 37.75 -19.28
CA VAL A 772 10.16 38.30 -17.90
C VAL A 772 10.94 39.62 -17.88
N ASP A 773 10.31 40.71 -17.42
CA ASP A 773 10.90 42.05 -17.35
C ASP A 773 11.58 42.25 -15.97
N LEU A 774 12.92 42.34 -15.91
CA LEU A 774 13.67 42.52 -14.66
C LEU A 774 14.05 44.00 -14.44
N ASP A 775 13.52 44.61 -13.37
CA ASP A 775 13.85 45.98 -12.99
C ASP A 775 15.20 46.07 -12.25
N LEU A 776 16.28 46.20 -13.03
CA LEU A 776 17.65 46.30 -12.49
C LEU A 776 17.89 47.54 -11.63
N SER A 777 17.05 48.56 -11.71
CA SER A 777 17.22 49.78 -10.91
C SER A 777 17.09 49.51 -9.41
N LYS A 778 16.40 48.42 -9.02
CA LYS A 778 16.19 48.01 -7.63
C LYS A 778 17.36 47.24 -7.01
N ILE A 779 18.32 46.78 -7.83
CA ILE A 779 19.48 46.02 -7.34
C ILE A 779 20.35 46.90 -6.47
N LYS A 780 20.56 46.46 -5.23
CA LYS A 780 21.41 47.05 -4.20
C LYS A 780 22.69 46.25 -3.97
N THR A 781 22.70 44.93 -4.17
CA THR A 781 23.91 44.10 -4.05
C THR A 781 24.20 43.35 -5.34
N LEU A 782 25.40 43.48 -5.87
CA LEU A 782 25.86 42.71 -7.03
C LEU A 782 26.95 41.74 -6.60
N TYR A 783 26.75 40.46 -6.88
CA TYR A 783 27.77 39.43 -6.77
C TYR A 783 28.35 39.16 -8.14
N ALA A 784 29.66 39.29 -8.28
CA ALA A 784 30.32 39.07 -9.54
C ALA A 784 31.68 38.40 -9.34
N GLU A 785 32.02 37.53 -10.27
CA GLU A 785 33.37 36.98 -10.36
C GLU A 785 34.29 37.91 -11.16
N TYR A 786 33.77 38.50 -12.25
CA TYR A 786 34.47 39.43 -13.14
C TYR A 786 33.51 40.55 -13.59
N LEU A 787 33.97 41.80 -13.68
CA LEU A 787 33.23 42.93 -14.27
C LEU A 787 34.07 43.66 -15.31
N ASP A 788 33.54 43.77 -16.54
CA ASP A 788 34.22 44.34 -17.70
C ASP A 788 33.38 45.35 -18.50
N ASP A 789 33.96 45.90 -19.55
CA ASP A 789 33.34 46.95 -20.37
C ASP A 789 32.00 46.54 -20.99
N LYS A 790 31.74 45.25 -21.17
CA LYS A 790 30.47 44.73 -21.68
C LYS A 790 29.36 44.85 -20.63
N ASP A 791 29.71 44.88 -19.35
CA ASP A 791 28.76 44.98 -18.24
C ASP A 791 28.29 46.41 -17.98
N ILE A 792 28.96 47.41 -18.55
CA ILE A 792 28.67 48.83 -18.32
C ILE A 792 27.20 49.16 -18.55
N SER A 793 26.61 48.67 -19.64
CA SER A 793 25.22 48.99 -19.98
C SER A 793 24.18 48.47 -18.98
N TYR A 794 24.51 47.41 -18.23
CA TYR A 794 23.68 46.90 -17.13
C TYR A 794 23.96 47.65 -15.83
N LEU A 795 25.24 47.90 -15.52
CA LEU A 795 25.64 48.67 -14.35
C LEU A 795 25.06 50.09 -14.37
N GLU A 796 24.93 50.72 -15.54
CA GLU A 796 24.27 52.02 -15.71
C GLU A 796 22.78 51.98 -15.37
N LYS A 797 22.11 50.83 -15.55
CA LYS A 797 20.70 50.64 -15.17
C LYS A 797 20.53 50.32 -13.69
N MET A 798 21.57 49.82 -13.01
CA MET A 798 21.55 49.51 -11.57
C MET A 798 21.75 50.76 -10.73
N THR A 799 20.84 51.72 -10.84
CA THR A 799 21.01 53.07 -10.25
C THR A 799 21.03 53.10 -8.73
N ASN A 800 20.56 52.06 -8.03
CA ASN A 800 20.56 51.97 -6.56
C ASN A 800 21.60 51.00 -5.98
N LEU A 801 22.58 50.57 -6.79
CA LEU A 801 23.62 49.65 -6.35
C LEU A 801 24.43 50.22 -5.17
N ASN A 802 24.41 49.51 -4.03
CA ASN A 802 25.11 49.87 -2.81
C ASN A 802 26.36 49.00 -2.58
N VAL A 803 26.25 47.70 -2.88
CA VAL A 803 27.26 46.72 -2.50
C VAL A 803 27.68 45.89 -3.71
N ILE A 804 28.98 45.65 -3.85
CA ILE A 804 29.51 44.64 -4.78
C ILE A 804 30.29 43.62 -3.98
N LYS A 805 30.06 42.33 -4.18
CA LYS A 805 30.75 41.24 -3.49
C LYS A 805 31.29 40.19 -4.46
N TYR A 806 32.47 39.67 -4.18
CA TYR A 806 33.00 38.56 -4.94
C TYR A 806 32.22 37.28 -4.63
N TYR A 807 32.07 36.47 -5.65
CA TYR A 807 31.54 35.13 -5.55
C TYR A 807 32.23 34.21 -6.57
N SER A 808 32.84 33.11 -6.11
CA SER A 808 33.30 32.00 -6.95
C SER A 808 32.47 30.75 -6.60
N PRO A 809 31.78 30.13 -7.58
CA PRO A 809 30.86 29.02 -7.30
C PRO A 809 31.51 27.65 -7.17
N ASP A 810 32.73 27.45 -7.65
CA ASP A 810 33.32 26.13 -7.93
C ASP A 810 34.51 25.76 -7.05
N GLY A 811 35.01 26.70 -6.23
CA GLY A 811 36.13 26.45 -5.31
C GLY A 811 37.44 26.03 -6.01
N GLN A 812 37.52 26.13 -7.34
CA GLN A 812 38.71 25.75 -8.10
C GLN A 812 39.63 26.96 -8.31
N THR A 813 40.61 27.07 -7.41
CA THR A 813 41.97 27.60 -7.65
C THR A 813 42.18 28.99 -8.27
N HIS A 814 41.24 29.93 -8.16
CA HIS A 814 41.54 31.34 -8.37
C HIS A 814 41.26 32.16 -7.09
N SER A 815 42.20 32.05 -6.14
CA SER A 815 42.53 33.00 -5.06
C SER A 815 41.39 33.87 -4.50
N ASN A 816 40.47 33.33 -3.69
CA ASN A 816 39.56 34.00 -2.71
C ASN A 816 38.98 35.41 -3.05
N SER A 817 38.99 35.83 -4.30
CA SER A 817 38.71 37.19 -4.75
C SER A 817 38.40 37.29 -6.23
N GLY A 818 37.53 38.24 -6.60
CA GLY A 818 37.05 38.46 -7.97
C GLY A 818 37.83 39.54 -8.68
N TYR A 819 37.47 39.90 -9.91
CA TYR A 819 38.19 40.94 -10.65
C TYR A 819 37.26 42.06 -11.12
N ILE A 820 37.69 43.31 -10.90
CA ILE A 820 37.02 44.49 -11.48
C ILE A 820 38.00 45.18 -12.42
N ASP A 821 37.62 45.27 -13.70
CA ASP A 821 38.42 45.98 -14.69
C ASP A 821 38.33 47.50 -14.49
N VAL A 822 39.41 48.22 -14.79
CA VAL A 822 39.46 49.68 -14.62
C VAL A 822 38.41 50.40 -15.47
N SER A 823 38.05 49.84 -16.62
CA SER A 823 37.08 50.43 -17.54
C SER A 823 35.69 50.62 -16.91
N VAL A 824 35.29 49.76 -15.96
CA VAL A 824 33.97 49.85 -15.33
C VAL A 824 33.92 50.78 -14.12
N ILE A 825 35.08 51.14 -13.54
CA ILE A 825 35.13 51.95 -12.31
C ILE A 825 34.49 53.32 -12.52
N SER A 826 34.66 53.93 -13.69
CA SER A 826 34.03 55.22 -13.99
C SER A 826 32.50 55.14 -14.03
N THR A 827 31.94 53.99 -14.38
CA THR A 827 30.50 53.72 -14.33
C THR A 827 30.04 53.50 -12.90
N LEU A 828 30.79 52.71 -12.12
CA LEU A 828 30.52 52.52 -10.68
C LEU A 828 30.59 53.85 -9.90
N ALA A 829 31.52 54.73 -10.25
CA ALA A 829 31.65 56.04 -9.63
C ALA A 829 30.47 56.98 -9.91
N LYS A 830 29.77 56.80 -11.04
CA LYS A 830 28.51 57.52 -11.30
C LYS A 830 27.36 57.02 -10.43
N ASN A 831 27.48 55.81 -9.87
CA ASN A 831 26.52 55.31 -8.91
C ASN A 831 26.72 56.00 -7.56
N GLY A 832 25.83 56.95 -7.26
CA GLY A 832 25.87 57.72 -6.02
C GLY A 832 25.51 56.93 -4.76
N HIS A 833 25.15 55.66 -4.85
CA HIS A 833 24.72 54.85 -3.70
C HIS A 833 25.73 53.76 -3.31
N LEU A 834 26.81 53.57 -4.07
CA LEU A 834 27.77 52.50 -3.82
C LEU A 834 28.61 52.80 -2.56
N GLU A 835 28.40 52.02 -1.50
CA GLU A 835 29.10 52.14 -0.22
C GLU A 835 30.04 50.98 0.08
N LYS A 836 29.93 49.83 -0.60
CA LYS A 836 30.76 48.65 -0.29
C LYS A 836 31.28 47.89 -1.52
N ILE A 837 32.56 47.53 -1.46
CA ILE A 837 33.18 46.54 -2.37
C ILE A 837 33.85 45.46 -1.52
N ASP A 838 33.48 44.20 -1.72
CA ASP A 838 33.89 43.08 -0.88
C ASP A 838 34.63 41.99 -1.67
N SER A 839 35.88 41.75 -1.30
CA SER A 839 36.73 40.64 -1.71
C SER A 839 37.04 40.63 -3.20
N PHE A 840 37.37 41.78 -3.79
CA PHE A 840 37.87 41.88 -5.16
C PHE A 840 39.36 42.19 -5.24
N TYR A 841 39.96 41.71 -6.32
CA TYR A 841 41.23 42.06 -6.88
C TYR A 841 41.02 43.10 -8.00
N PHE A 842 41.91 44.09 -8.06
CA PHE A 842 41.90 45.10 -9.13
C PHE A 842 43.02 44.80 -10.11
N THR A 843 42.67 44.67 -11.39
CA THR A 843 43.57 44.15 -12.44
C THR A 843 44.82 45.02 -12.66
N GLU A 844 44.80 46.30 -12.26
CA GLU A 844 45.96 47.19 -12.27
C GLU A 844 46.05 48.05 -10.99
N PRO A 845 47.26 48.35 -10.43
CA PRO A 845 47.40 49.21 -9.25
C PRO A 845 46.80 50.61 -9.42
N LYS A 846 46.77 51.15 -10.65
CA LYS A 846 46.16 52.45 -10.95
C LYS A 846 44.64 52.44 -10.82
N ALA A 847 44.00 51.28 -10.88
CA ALA A 847 42.57 51.12 -10.64
C ALA A 847 42.23 51.39 -9.17
N LEU A 848 43.11 51.06 -8.21
CA LEU A 848 42.94 51.41 -6.78
C LEU A 848 42.87 52.92 -6.56
N LYS A 849 43.60 53.70 -7.36
CA LYS A 849 43.51 55.17 -7.32
C LYS A 849 42.14 55.66 -7.80
N GLN A 850 41.54 55.01 -8.79
CA GLN A 850 40.22 55.41 -9.30
C GLN A 850 39.08 55.10 -8.32
N LEU A 851 39.28 54.21 -7.33
CA LEU A 851 38.29 53.99 -6.27
C LEU A 851 37.98 55.25 -5.46
N GLN A 852 38.90 56.21 -5.42
CA GLN A 852 38.69 57.52 -4.79
C GLN A 852 37.59 58.34 -5.49
N THR A 853 37.26 57.99 -6.74
CA THR A 853 36.19 58.66 -7.50
C THR A 853 34.80 58.16 -7.09
N ILE A 854 34.71 57.08 -6.31
CA ILE A 854 33.45 56.57 -5.76
C ILE A 854 33.18 57.29 -4.44
N PRO A 855 32.25 58.26 -4.40
CA PRO A 855 32.20 59.26 -3.33
C PRO A 855 31.75 58.73 -1.97
N ASN A 856 30.95 57.65 -1.95
CA ASN A 856 30.27 57.14 -0.76
C ASN A 856 30.82 55.79 -0.26
N LEU A 857 31.98 55.35 -0.76
CA LEU A 857 32.58 54.08 -0.36
C LEU A 857 33.01 54.11 1.12
N LYS A 858 32.41 53.23 1.93
CA LYS A 858 32.61 53.09 3.38
C LYS A 858 33.22 51.74 3.77
N GLU A 859 32.92 50.68 3.05
CA GLU A 859 33.46 49.34 3.32
C GLU A 859 34.26 48.81 2.13
N LEU A 860 35.51 48.44 2.38
CA LEU A 860 36.39 47.89 1.35
C LEU A 860 37.08 46.63 1.87
N VAL A 861 36.82 45.50 1.21
CA VAL A 861 37.60 44.28 1.36
C VAL A 861 38.30 44.04 0.03
N VAL A 862 39.62 44.08 0.04
CA VAL A 862 40.42 44.01 -1.19
C VAL A 862 41.55 43.00 -1.01
N SER A 863 41.82 42.23 -2.05
CA SER A 863 43.00 41.39 -2.14
C SER A 863 44.04 42.08 -3.03
N ILE A 864 45.31 42.13 -2.59
CA ILE A 864 46.40 42.79 -3.34
C ILE A 864 47.59 41.83 -3.43
N SER A 865 47.60 40.97 -4.45
CA SER A 865 48.61 39.92 -4.66
C SER A 865 50.02 40.45 -5.01
N GLU A 866 50.14 41.63 -5.63
CA GLU A 866 51.43 42.30 -5.92
C GLU A 866 51.57 43.58 -5.07
N SER A 867 51.47 43.45 -3.74
CA SER A 867 51.56 44.60 -2.83
C SER A 867 52.99 45.17 -2.76
N THR A 868 53.34 46.11 -3.65
CA THR A 868 54.38 47.10 -3.37
C THR A 868 53.82 48.14 -2.40
N GLU A 869 54.66 48.73 -1.54
CA GLU A 869 54.22 49.81 -0.62
C GLU A 869 53.49 50.93 -1.36
N GLU A 870 53.87 51.19 -2.62
CA GLU A 870 53.22 52.14 -3.51
C GLU A 870 51.73 51.83 -3.73
N SER A 871 51.38 50.56 -3.98
CA SER A 871 49.98 50.15 -4.23
C SER A 871 49.07 50.41 -3.02
N VAL A 872 49.60 50.24 -1.80
CA VAL A 872 48.83 50.47 -0.55
C VAL A 872 48.74 51.97 -0.22
N THR A 873 49.68 52.81 -0.69
CA THR A 873 49.58 54.27 -0.46
C THR A 873 48.36 54.92 -1.11
N TYR A 874 47.80 54.33 -2.18
CA TYR A 874 46.58 54.83 -2.81
C TYR A 874 45.33 54.71 -1.92
N LEU A 875 45.37 53.81 -0.92
CA LEU A 875 44.30 53.67 0.07
C LEU A 875 44.26 54.85 1.06
N LYS A 876 45.39 55.53 1.30
CA LYS A 876 45.52 56.63 2.27
C LYS A 876 44.53 57.79 2.04
N GLN A 877 44.03 57.94 0.81
CA GLN A 877 43.12 59.02 0.41
C GLN A 877 41.63 58.62 0.52
N LEU A 878 41.32 57.38 0.87
CA LEU A 878 39.96 56.89 1.11
C LEU A 878 39.50 57.23 2.54
N SER A 879 39.38 58.52 2.84
CA SER A 879 39.09 59.05 4.19
C SER A 879 37.70 58.70 4.75
N ASN A 880 36.76 58.32 3.89
CA ASN A 880 35.39 57.95 4.28
C ASN A 880 35.25 56.47 4.68
N ILE A 881 36.32 55.68 4.64
CA ILE A 881 36.27 54.24 4.95
C ILE A 881 36.08 54.01 6.45
N GLU A 882 35.06 53.23 6.77
CA GLU A 882 34.70 52.79 8.11
C GLU A 882 35.16 51.35 8.37
N LYS A 883 35.19 50.49 7.34
CA LYS A 883 35.71 49.12 7.46
C LYS A 883 36.66 48.79 6.33
N LEU A 884 37.87 48.41 6.71
CA LEU A 884 38.92 48.03 5.76
C LEU A 884 39.47 46.65 6.11
N SER A 885 39.41 45.74 5.15
CA SER A 885 40.09 44.46 5.23
C SER A 885 40.99 44.28 4.02
N ILE A 886 42.28 44.16 4.25
CA ILE A 886 43.26 43.90 3.19
C ILE A 886 43.67 42.44 3.30
N LYS A 887 43.19 41.64 2.35
CA LYS A 887 43.51 40.21 2.24
C LYS A 887 44.77 40.04 1.41
N GLU A 888 45.58 39.04 1.75
CA GLU A 888 46.81 38.67 1.03
C GLU A 888 47.83 39.82 0.89
N CYS A 889 47.81 40.79 1.81
CA CYS A 889 48.80 41.87 1.88
C CYS A 889 49.69 41.67 3.11
N TYR A 890 51.00 41.74 2.91
CA TYR A 890 51.98 41.65 4.00
C TYR A 890 52.55 43.05 4.24
N LEU A 891 51.99 43.77 5.21
CA LEU A 891 52.62 45.00 5.66
C LEU A 891 53.95 44.62 6.34
N THR A 892 55.05 45.23 5.90
CA THR A 892 56.41 44.77 6.24
C THR A 892 57.12 45.63 7.28
N ASN A 893 56.61 46.83 7.60
CA ASN A 893 57.15 47.72 8.62
C ASN A 893 56.05 48.62 9.26
N SER A 894 56.39 49.31 10.35
CA SER A 894 55.43 50.15 11.10
C SER A 894 55.06 51.46 10.38
N GLU A 895 55.90 51.96 9.47
CA GLU A 895 55.56 53.15 8.66
C GLU A 895 54.43 52.84 7.67
N SER A 896 54.31 51.59 7.23
CA SER A 896 53.21 51.13 6.38
C SER A 896 51.83 51.17 7.07
N LEU A 897 51.76 51.26 8.40
CA LEU A 897 50.50 51.48 9.11
C LEU A 897 50.08 52.96 9.17
N GLU A 898 51.00 53.91 8.95
CA GLU A 898 50.70 55.35 8.93
C GLU A 898 49.76 55.74 7.78
N ILE A 899 49.57 54.86 6.78
CA ILE A 899 48.58 55.08 5.72
C ILE A 899 47.15 55.15 6.26
N PHE A 900 46.86 54.50 7.40
CA PHE A 900 45.53 54.49 8.01
C PHE A 900 45.25 55.71 8.88
N LYS A 901 46.28 56.51 9.19
CA LYS A 901 46.19 57.65 10.11
C LYS A 901 45.12 58.68 9.76
N ASN A 902 44.83 58.83 8.46
CA ASN A 902 43.85 59.80 7.97
C ASN A 902 42.44 59.18 7.79
N MET A 903 42.24 57.91 8.16
CA MET A 903 40.94 57.23 8.14
C MET A 903 40.26 57.36 9.51
N GLU A 904 39.94 58.58 9.92
CA GLU A 904 39.41 58.85 11.28
C GLU A 904 38.07 58.15 11.56
N ASN A 905 37.33 57.78 10.51
CA ASN A 905 36.06 57.04 10.62
C ASN A 905 36.25 55.51 10.74
N LEU A 906 37.48 55.01 10.67
CA LEU A 906 37.76 53.58 10.65
C LEU A 906 37.34 52.93 11.98
N TYR A 907 36.35 52.05 11.89
CA TYR A 907 35.78 51.28 13.00
C TYR A 907 36.30 49.83 13.03
N THR A 908 36.52 49.24 11.85
CA THR A 908 37.07 47.88 11.71
C THR A 908 38.30 47.88 10.81
N LEU A 909 39.38 47.26 11.29
CA LEU A 909 40.61 47.06 10.53
C LEU A 909 41.06 45.60 10.60
N SER A 910 41.33 45.02 9.43
CA SER A 910 41.91 43.67 9.30
C SER A 910 43.04 43.68 8.27
N PHE A 911 44.20 43.16 8.66
CA PHE A 911 45.36 43.03 7.76
C PHE A 911 46.28 41.88 8.16
N GLY A 912 47.04 41.41 7.17
CA GLY A 912 48.19 40.54 7.36
C GLY A 912 49.48 41.36 7.51
N SER A 913 50.39 40.84 8.32
CA SER A 913 51.74 41.36 8.48
C SER A 913 52.75 40.33 8.04
N GLY A 914 53.83 40.77 7.38
CA GLY A 914 55.04 39.94 7.24
C GLY A 914 55.74 39.75 8.60
N ASP A 915 56.77 38.90 8.62
CA ASP A 915 57.56 38.56 9.82
C ASP A 915 58.50 39.69 10.28
N ASN A 916 57.95 40.84 10.69
CA ASN A 916 58.72 41.99 11.17
C ASN A 916 57.93 42.80 12.24
N LYS A 917 58.15 42.50 13.53
CA LYS A 917 57.86 43.30 14.74
C LYS A 917 57.05 44.60 14.59
N ILE A 918 55.83 44.48 14.07
CA ILE A 918 54.94 45.64 13.84
C ILE A 918 54.57 46.26 15.18
N ASP A 919 54.67 47.59 15.25
CA ASP A 919 54.29 48.39 16.41
C ASP A 919 52.88 48.98 16.20
N PHE A 920 51.92 48.57 17.03
CA PHE A 920 50.53 48.98 16.91
C PHE A 920 50.24 50.36 17.52
N SER A 921 51.22 50.97 18.21
CA SER A 921 51.02 52.28 18.84
C SER A 921 50.71 53.39 17.84
N VAL A 922 51.12 53.23 16.58
CA VAL A 922 50.81 54.14 15.46
C VAL A 922 49.29 54.24 15.18
N LEU A 923 48.50 53.23 15.55
CA LEU A 923 47.05 53.23 15.40
C LEU A 923 46.32 53.91 16.57
N SER A 924 47.03 54.34 17.63
CA SER A 924 46.40 54.87 18.85
C SER A 924 45.59 56.14 18.66
N HIS A 925 45.84 56.87 17.57
CA HIS A 925 45.07 58.06 17.19
C HIS A 925 43.71 57.74 16.57
N LEU A 926 43.44 56.49 16.16
CA LEU A 926 42.17 56.09 15.55
C LEU A 926 41.14 55.76 16.63
N GLU A 927 40.61 56.80 17.30
CA GLU A 927 39.72 56.64 18.46
C GLU A 927 38.41 55.88 18.16
N ASN A 928 37.98 55.89 16.89
CA ASN A 928 36.80 55.18 16.41
C ASN A 928 37.05 53.69 16.14
N LEU A 929 38.31 53.24 16.07
CA LEU A 929 38.65 51.85 15.81
C LEU A 929 38.23 50.98 16.99
N LYS A 930 37.21 50.13 16.81
CA LYS A 930 36.73 49.23 17.87
C LYS A 930 37.05 47.77 17.62
N GLU A 931 37.30 47.39 16.37
CA GLU A 931 37.57 46.02 15.99
C GLU A 931 38.89 45.90 15.23
N LEU A 932 39.81 45.11 15.77
CA LEU A 932 41.11 44.85 15.16
C LEU A 932 41.32 43.34 15.00
N THR A 933 41.63 42.92 13.78
CA THR A 933 42.06 41.55 13.47
C THR A 933 43.46 41.60 12.84
N VAL A 934 44.41 40.88 13.43
CA VAL A 934 45.79 40.84 12.96
C VAL A 934 46.21 39.39 12.76
N LEU A 935 46.78 39.13 11.58
CA LEU A 935 47.49 37.90 11.26
C LEU A 935 48.99 38.22 11.18
N SER A 936 49.79 37.69 12.11
CA SER A 936 51.25 37.90 12.15
C SER A 936 51.94 36.81 12.96
N ARG A 937 53.19 36.46 12.60
CA ARG A 937 54.00 35.47 13.35
C ARG A 937 54.93 36.08 14.39
N ASP A 938 55.34 37.34 14.24
CA ASP A 938 56.34 38.01 15.10
C ASP A 938 56.04 39.51 15.28
N ALA A 939 54.84 39.87 15.73
CA ALA A 939 54.45 41.25 16.04
C ALA A 939 54.79 41.67 17.49
N LYS A 940 54.85 42.99 17.75
CA LYS A 940 55.01 43.54 19.11
C LYS A 940 53.68 43.60 19.84
N TRP A 941 53.15 42.44 20.22
CA TRP A 941 51.83 42.31 20.85
C TRP A 941 51.64 43.22 22.09
N GLU A 942 52.71 43.49 22.84
CA GLU A 942 52.70 44.37 24.00
C GLU A 942 52.24 45.82 23.69
N THR A 943 52.43 46.27 22.44
CA THR A 943 52.05 47.61 21.99
C THR A 943 50.55 47.76 21.77
N LEU A 944 49.78 46.65 21.71
CA LEU A 944 48.31 46.68 21.67
C LEU A 944 47.70 47.31 22.93
N SER A 945 48.43 47.32 24.04
CA SER A 945 48.04 48.03 25.26
C SER A 945 47.80 49.54 25.04
N LYS A 946 48.32 50.11 23.95
CA LYS A 946 48.09 51.49 23.53
C LYS A 946 46.76 51.71 22.81
N LEU A 947 45.99 50.64 22.57
CA LEU A 947 44.65 50.67 21.99
C LEU A 947 43.60 50.22 23.02
N PRO A 948 43.54 50.83 24.23
CA PRO A 948 42.69 50.35 25.32
C PRO A 948 41.19 50.56 25.05
N HIS A 949 40.83 51.19 23.95
CA HIS A 949 39.46 51.51 23.54
C HIS A 949 38.83 50.46 22.61
N LEU A 950 39.59 49.41 22.25
CA LEU A 950 39.10 48.31 21.43
C LEU A 950 38.01 47.51 22.16
N LYS A 951 36.99 47.10 21.41
CA LYS A 951 35.92 46.22 21.88
C LYS A 951 36.13 44.78 21.43
N LYS A 952 36.70 44.59 20.25
CA LYS A 952 37.02 43.26 19.70
C LYS A 952 38.46 43.20 19.27
N LEU A 953 39.15 42.18 19.75
CA LEU A 953 40.52 41.87 19.34
C LEU A 953 40.61 40.41 18.93
N THR A 954 41.14 40.19 17.73
CA THR A 954 41.46 38.86 17.21
C THR A 954 42.94 38.82 16.84
N ILE A 955 43.67 37.95 17.53
CA ILE A 955 45.09 37.69 17.28
C ILE A 955 45.19 36.30 16.66
N ARG A 956 45.61 36.24 15.40
CA ARG A 956 45.95 34.99 14.71
C ARG A 956 47.45 34.89 14.59
N ASN A 957 48.02 33.91 15.27
CA ASN A 957 49.46 33.72 15.33
C ASN A 957 49.83 32.38 14.67
N ASP A 958 50.18 32.44 13.38
CA ASP A 958 50.53 31.24 12.60
C ASP A 958 51.86 30.64 13.09
N ASN A 959 51.77 29.58 13.91
CA ASN A 959 52.88 28.76 14.42
C ASN A 959 53.84 29.41 15.44
N ALA A 960 53.43 30.47 16.15
CA ALA A 960 54.16 30.99 17.32
C ALA A 960 53.27 31.07 18.56
N VAL A 961 53.87 30.97 19.75
CA VAL A 961 53.15 30.96 21.04
C VAL A 961 53.31 32.29 21.74
N ILE A 962 52.20 32.94 22.12
CA ILE A 962 52.22 34.16 22.92
C ILE A 962 52.41 33.77 24.39
N LYS A 963 53.53 34.18 24.98
CA LYS A 963 53.91 33.75 26.34
C LYS A 963 53.23 34.53 27.45
N ASP A 964 53.00 35.82 27.25
CA ASP A 964 52.55 36.74 28.30
C ASP A 964 51.43 37.64 27.77
N LEU A 965 50.25 37.54 28.41
CA LEU A 965 49.08 38.35 28.11
C LEU A 965 48.92 39.59 29.01
N THR A 966 49.87 39.90 29.89
CA THR A 966 49.79 41.06 30.82
C THR A 966 49.57 42.39 30.13
N PHE A 967 49.95 42.53 28.86
CA PHE A 967 49.65 43.73 28.07
C PHE A 967 48.14 43.99 27.91
N LEU A 968 47.30 42.97 28.05
CA LEU A 968 45.83 43.10 28.00
C LEU A 968 45.24 43.68 29.30
N GLN A 969 45.98 43.73 30.41
CA GLN A 969 45.45 44.06 31.75
C GLN A 969 44.68 45.40 31.84
N ASN A 970 44.96 46.33 30.90
CA ASN A 970 44.33 47.65 30.85
C ASN A 970 43.29 47.79 29.72
N MET A 971 43.01 46.73 28.97
CA MET A 971 42.08 46.72 27.84
C MET A 971 40.65 46.40 28.29
N ASN A 972 40.17 47.13 29.29
CA ASN A 972 38.91 46.85 29.98
C ASN A 972 37.66 47.06 29.11
N SER A 973 37.76 47.70 27.93
CA SER A 973 36.62 47.83 27.01
C SER A 973 36.38 46.60 26.14
N LEU A 974 37.26 45.58 26.22
CA LEU A 974 37.10 44.38 25.41
C LEU A 974 35.83 43.63 25.82
N GLU A 975 34.99 43.39 24.82
CA GLU A 975 33.79 42.57 24.88
C GLU A 975 34.02 41.21 24.21
N LYS A 976 34.96 41.15 23.26
CA LYS A 976 35.29 39.94 22.50
C LYS A 976 36.80 39.78 22.34
N LEU A 977 37.32 38.63 22.75
CA LEU A 977 38.73 38.30 22.63
C LEU A 977 38.91 36.91 22.02
N ILE A 978 39.68 36.86 20.93
CA ILE A 978 40.07 35.61 20.28
C ILE A 978 41.59 35.62 20.14
N ILE A 979 42.24 34.60 20.72
CA ILE A 979 43.69 34.42 20.61
C ILE A 979 43.97 32.99 20.21
N GLU A 980 44.60 32.84 19.06
CA GLU A 980 45.13 31.57 18.58
C GLU A 980 46.57 31.41 19.11
N SER A 981 46.85 30.34 19.87
CA SER A 981 48.17 29.94 20.38
C SER A 981 48.75 30.79 21.53
N VAL A 982 48.35 30.48 22.78
CA VAL A 982 48.86 31.08 24.04
C VAL A 982 49.52 30.04 24.94
N ASP A 983 50.58 30.45 25.65
CA ASP A 983 51.31 29.61 26.61
C ASP A 983 50.48 29.24 27.86
N ASP A 984 50.74 28.07 28.42
CA ASP A 984 50.04 27.49 29.58
C ASP A 984 50.38 28.16 30.93
N THR A 985 51.39 29.05 30.97
CA THR A 985 51.84 29.67 32.22
C THR A 985 51.09 30.96 32.58
N ASN A 986 50.21 30.88 33.60
CA ASN A 986 49.68 32.00 34.41
C ASN A 986 48.96 33.17 33.70
N ASN A 987 48.45 32.99 32.48
CA ASN A 987 47.74 34.05 31.75
C ASN A 987 46.28 34.30 32.23
N PHE A 988 45.66 33.33 32.91
CA PHE A 988 44.24 33.40 33.31
C PHE A 988 43.94 34.48 34.34
N ALA A 989 44.90 34.85 35.20
CA ALA A 989 44.72 35.92 36.17
C ALA A 989 44.50 37.28 35.48
N THR A 990 45.29 37.57 34.44
CA THR A 990 45.12 38.78 33.62
C THR A 990 43.78 38.75 32.89
N LEU A 991 43.43 37.61 32.29
CA LEU A 991 42.17 37.44 31.56
C LEU A 991 40.95 37.59 32.47
N GLY A 992 41.00 37.04 33.69
CA GLY A 992 39.94 37.17 34.69
C GLY A 992 39.67 38.59 35.16
N GLY A 993 40.60 39.53 34.91
CA GLY A 993 40.40 40.97 35.12
C GLY A 993 39.56 41.65 34.03
N LEU A 994 39.37 41.02 32.87
CA LEU A 994 38.64 41.58 31.73
C LEU A 994 37.13 41.30 31.82
N THR A 995 36.49 41.78 32.88
CA THR A 995 35.11 41.37 33.26
C THR A 995 34.01 41.79 32.28
N ASN A 996 34.31 42.64 31.30
CA ASN A 996 33.37 43.05 30.24
C ASN A 996 33.28 42.05 29.09
N LEU A 997 34.12 41.00 29.09
CA LEU A 997 34.09 39.97 28.06
C LEU A 997 32.74 39.24 28.02
N THR A 998 32.19 39.19 26.82
CA THR A 998 31.00 38.41 26.45
C THR A 998 31.38 37.20 25.59
N GLN A 999 32.52 37.25 24.89
CA GLN A 999 33.06 36.15 24.11
C GLN A 999 34.56 36.01 24.36
N LEU A 1000 34.99 34.80 24.73
CA LEU A 1000 36.39 34.44 24.91
C LEU A 1000 36.68 33.14 24.17
N SER A 1001 37.64 33.18 23.25
CA SER A 1001 38.16 32.00 22.56
C SER A 1001 39.67 31.94 22.69
N LEU A 1002 40.18 30.83 23.24
CA LEU A 1002 41.61 30.62 23.44
C LEU A 1002 42.01 29.25 22.90
N THR A 1003 43.11 29.23 22.14
CA THR A 1003 43.84 28.00 21.85
C THR A 1003 45.10 27.97 22.71
N ILE A 1004 45.12 27.06 23.69
CA ILE A 1004 46.18 26.95 24.70
C ILE A 1004 47.19 25.90 24.25
N ASP A 1005 48.48 26.22 24.32
CA ASP A 1005 49.57 25.27 24.13
C ASP A 1005 50.04 24.72 25.50
N ASN A 1006 49.49 23.56 25.90
CA ASN A 1006 49.86 22.84 27.14
C ASN A 1006 50.62 21.55 26.82
N ALA A 1007 51.79 21.68 26.18
CA ALA A 1007 52.59 20.55 25.73
C ALA A 1007 53.05 19.61 26.88
N GLU A 1008 53.13 20.10 28.12
CA GLU A 1008 53.57 19.33 29.29
C GLU A 1008 52.42 18.69 30.10
N ALA A 1009 51.16 18.84 29.64
CA ALA A 1009 49.96 18.27 30.26
C ALA A 1009 49.79 18.62 31.76
N LYS A 1010 50.08 19.86 32.13
CA LYS A 1010 49.95 20.33 33.52
C LYS A 1010 48.50 20.64 33.90
N GLN A 1011 48.22 20.57 35.20
CA GLN A 1011 46.98 21.11 35.76
C GLN A 1011 47.04 22.64 35.71
N LEU A 1012 46.03 23.25 35.09
CA LEU A 1012 45.96 24.69 34.88
C LEU A 1012 45.07 25.33 35.95
N ASP A 1013 45.52 26.42 36.56
CA ASP A 1013 44.68 27.23 37.46
C ASP A 1013 43.85 28.23 36.63
N MET A 1014 42.62 27.83 36.32
CA MET A 1014 41.65 28.63 35.57
C MET A 1014 40.66 29.37 36.48
N SER A 1015 40.85 29.33 37.80
CA SER A 1015 39.89 29.85 38.78
C SER A 1015 39.49 31.31 38.51
N ALA A 1016 40.45 32.13 38.06
CA ALA A 1016 40.26 33.53 37.72
C ALA A 1016 39.25 33.76 36.57
N LEU A 1017 39.06 32.79 35.67
CA LEU A 1017 38.06 32.89 34.60
C LEU A 1017 36.62 32.92 35.13
N GLY A 1018 36.39 32.38 36.33
CA GLY A 1018 35.08 32.43 37.00
C GLY A 1018 34.62 33.86 37.32
N ASN A 1019 35.52 34.86 37.27
CA ASN A 1019 35.18 36.27 37.42
C ASN A 1019 34.45 36.85 36.18
N LEU A 1020 34.51 36.18 35.03
CA LEU A 1020 33.96 36.64 33.75
C LEU A 1020 32.44 36.37 33.63
N THR A 1021 31.66 36.81 34.61
CA THR A 1021 30.22 36.46 34.73
C THR A 1021 29.31 36.95 33.59
N GLN A 1022 29.79 37.88 32.74
CA GLN A 1022 29.07 38.38 31.57
C GLN A 1022 29.27 37.52 30.31
N LEU A 1023 30.11 36.48 30.40
CA LEU A 1023 30.45 35.64 29.28
C LEU A 1023 29.20 34.90 28.76
N LYS A 1024 28.98 35.03 27.46
CA LYS A 1024 27.96 34.31 26.69
C LYS A 1024 28.56 33.19 25.87
N GLU A 1025 29.82 33.34 25.47
CA GLU A 1025 30.52 32.36 24.67
C GLU A 1025 31.93 32.11 25.23
N LEU A 1026 32.21 30.85 25.55
CA LEU A 1026 33.52 30.38 25.99
C LEU A 1026 33.97 29.25 25.08
N GLU A 1027 35.12 29.43 24.44
CA GLU A 1027 35.80 28.37 23.71
C GLU A 1027 37.23 28.20 24.23
N LEU A 1028 37.55 27.00 24.71
CA LEU A 1028 38.88 26.62 25.18
C LEU A 1028 39.34 25.39 24.39
N HIS A 1029 40.42 25.55 23.64
CA HIS A 1029 40.97 24.53 22.76
C HIS A 1029 42.39 24.12 23.22
N GLY A 1030 42.77 22.85 23.13
CA GLY A 1030 44.19 22.40 23.20
C GLY A 1030 44.75 22.02 24.58
N ILE A 1031 43.93 21.65 25.56
CA ILE A 1031 44.42 21.21 26.90
C ILE A 1031 44.73 19.70 26.88
N TYR A 1032 45.96 19.32 26.49
CA TYR A 1032 46.35 17.91 26.37
C TYR A 1032 46.59 17.21 27.73
N PHE A 1033 46.27 15.90 27.82
CA PHE A 1033 46.58 15.05 28.97
C PHE A 1033 47.40 13.84 28.52
N SER A 1034 48.56 13.60 29.13
CA SER A 1034 49.40 12.44 28.80
C SER A 1034 49.26 11.27 29.78
N ASN A 1035 48.48 11.41 30.86
CA ASN A 1035 48.13 10.32 31.78
C ASN A 1035 46.67 10.47 32.26
N GLU A 1036 45.86 9.45 32.02
CA GLU A 1036 44.38 9.48 31.93
C GLU A 1036 43.59 9.67 33.24
N GLU A 1037 44.18 10.14 34.35
CA GLU A 1037 43.52 10.05 35.68
C GLU A 1037 43.31 11.37 36.44
N ARG A 1038 43.45 12.55 35.81
CA ARG A 1038 43.23 13.84 36.52
C ARG A 1038 42.48 14.89 35.69
N PRO A 1039 41.16 15.07 35.89
CA PRO A 1039 40.39 16.14 35.24
C PRO A 1039 40.84 17.53 35.70
N GLN A 1040 40.61 18.56 34.88
CA GLN A 1040 40.88 19.95 35.26
C GLN A 1040 39.81 20.46 36.22
N ASP A 1041 40.19 21.39 37.09
CA ASP A 1041 39.23 22.04 37.99
C ASP A 1041 38.26 22.91 37.18
N SER A 1042 37.01 22.45 37.09
CA SER A 1042 35.91 23.11 36.38
C SER A 1042 35.02 23.95 37.28
N THR A 1043 35.32 24.05 38.58
CA THR A 1043 34.45 24.72 39.54
C THR A 1043 34.19 26.19 39.20
N PHE A 1044 35.11 26.85 38.48
CA PHE A 1044 34.95 28.22 38.00
C PHE A 1044 33.74 28.39 37.04
N LEU A 1045 33.37 27.35 36.28
CA LEU A 1045 32.23 27.36 35.36
C LEU A 1045 30.90 27.59 36.08
N ARG A 1046 30.79 27.20 37.36
CA ARG A 1046 29.59 27.41 38.17
C ARG A 1046 29.23 28.88 38.34
N ASN A 1047 30.21 29.78 38.18
CA ASN A 1047 29.99 31.22 38.24
C ASN A 1047 29.55 31.82 36.89
N LEU A 1048 29.62 31.07 35.78
CA LEU A 1048 29.37 31.56 34.41
C LEU A 1048 27.96 31.22 33.91
N THR A 1049 26.94 31.65 34.66
CA THR A 1049 25.54 31.24 34.41
C THR A 1049 24.89 31.82 33.14
N ASN A 1050 25.53 32.81 32.50
CA ASN A 1050 25.01 33.50 31.31
C ASN A 1050 25.45 32.87 29.98
N LEU A 1051 26.21 31.78 30.03
CA LEU A 1051 26.71 31.12 28.82
C LEU A 1051 25.57 30.63 27.92
N GLU A 1052 25.65 31.03 26.66
CA GLU A 1052 24.82 30.58 25.53
C GLU A 1052 25.58 29.56 24.68
N ARG A 1053 26.91 29.63 24.64
CA ARG A 1053 27.78 28.72 23.89
C ARG A 1053 28.99 28.32 24.72
N LEU A 1054 29.21 27.02 24.86
CA LEU A 1054 30.36 26.45 25.57
C LEU A 1054 31.04 25.41 24.68
N ASN A 1055 32.30 25.64 24.34
CA ASN A 1055 33.12 24.71 23.58
C ASN A 1055 34.36 24.32 24.40
N LEU A 1056 34.43 23.04 24.74
CA LEU A 1056 35.47 22.46 25.61
C LEU A 1056 36.18 21.30 24.89
N GLU A 1057 36.31 21.38 23.57
CA GLU A 1057 36.92 20.33 22.76
C GLU A 1057 38.36 20.01 23.22
N PHE A 1058 38.65 18.72 23.42
CA PHE A 1058 39.93 18.20 23.92
C PHE A 1058 40.27 18.62 25.36
N THR A 1059 39.30 18.57 26.28
CA THR A 1059 39.50 18.88 27.71
C THR A 1059 38.82 17.82 28.60
N LEU A 1060 39.46 17.37 29.69
CA LEU A 1060 38.90 16.40 30.63
C LEU A 1060 38.15 17.12 31.77
N PHE A 1061 36.83 16.97 31.79
CA PHE A 1061 35.91 17.55 32.78
C PHE A 1061 34.92 16.51 33.34
N ASP A 1062 34.60 16.61 34.64
CA ASP A 1062 33.74 15.67 35.38
C ASP A 1062 32.53 16.32 36.11
N ASP A 1063 32.42 17.65 36.16
CA ASP A 1063 31.38 18.38 36.90
C ASP A 1063 30.15 18.78 36.05
N ILE A 1064 29.34 17.79 35.63
CA ILE A 1064 28.08 18.03 34.86
C ILE A 1064 27.09 18.94 35.59
N GLU A 1065 27.09 18.93 36.92
CA GLU A 1065 26.16 19.75 37.68
C GLU A 1065 26.37 21.25 37.39
N ALA A 1066 27.60 21.66 37.06
CA ALA A 1066 27.86 23.02 36.59
C ALA A 1066 27.13 23.34 35.27
N ILE A 1067 27.09 22.40 34.32
CA ILE A 1067 26.39 22.54 33.02
C ILE A 1067 24.87 22.60 33.22
N ARG A 1068 24.32 21.77 34.11
CA ARG A 1068 22.87 21.80 34.43
C ARG A 1068 22.40 23.14 34.97
N LEU A 1069 23.27 23.85 35.70
CA LEU A 1069 22.95 25.17 36.24
C LEU A 1069 22.90 26.28 35.16
N MET A 1070 23.40 26.03 33.94
CA MET A 1070 23.43 27.01 32.84
C MET A 1070 22.13 27.01 32.03
N LYS A 1071 21.22 27.93 32.36
CA LYS A 1071 19.87 27.97 31.79
C LYS A 1071 19.79 28.47 30.35
N ASN A 1072 20.74 29.31 29.93
CA ASN A 1072 20.72 30.01 28.64
C ASN A 1072 21.52 29.29 27.55
N LEU A 1073 22.11 28.14 27.88
CA LEU A 1073 23.00 27.40 27.00
C LEU A 1073 22.22 26.89 25.78
N LYS A 1074 22.72 27.16 24.58
CA LYS A 1074 22.16 26.80 23.26
C LYS A 1074 23.11 25.92 22.46
N TYR A 1075 24.39 25.90 22.80
CA TYR A 1075 25.39 25.05 22.16
C TYR A 1075 26.39 24.55 23.21
N VAL A 1076 26.63 23.24 23.21
CA VAL A 1076 27.70 22.61 23.97
C VAL A 1076 28.46 21.63 23.10
N ASN A 1077 29.78 21.81 23.04
CA ASN A 1077 30.70 20.80 22.54
C ASN A 1077 31.49 20.23 23.72
N TYR A 1078 31.25 18.95 24.03
CA TYR A 1078 31.77 18.25 25.22
C TYR A 1078 32.76 17.14 24.86
N GLY A 1079 33.38 17.21 23.68
CA GLY A 1079 34.33 16.20 23.21
C GLY A 1079 35.38 15.80 24.25
N TYR A 1080 35.50 14.50 24.52
CA TYR A 1080 36.41 13.85 25.49
C TYR A 1080 36.14 14.06 26.99
N CYS A 1081 34.92 14.46 27.38
CA CYS A 1081 34.50 14.39 28.79
C CYS A 1081 34.32 12.93 29.25
N ILE A 1082 34.68 12.62 30.51
CA ILE A 1082 34.39 11.31 31.13
C ILE A 1082 33.03 11.41 31.81
N LEU A 1083 31.97 11.04 31.08
CA LEU A 1083 30.60 11.04 31.60
C LEU A 1083 30.09 9.61 31.64
N ASP A 1084 29.45 9.20 32.75
CA ASP A 1084 28.78 7.91 32.81
C ASP A 1084 27.44 7.92 32.03
N GLU A 1085 26.89 6.73 31.75
CA GLU A 1085 25.67 6.57 30.94
C GLU A 1085 24.47 7.35 31.52
N LYS A 1086 24.37 7.41 32.85
CA LYS A 1086 23.30 8.13 33.55
C LYS A 1086 23.45 9.64 33.39
N GLN A 1087 24.67 10.11 33.56
CA GLN A 1087 25.08 11.50 33.38
C GLN A 1087 24.80 12.01 31.95
N MET A 1088 25.05 11.18 30.94
CA MET A 1088 24.74 11.46 29.53
C MET A 1088 23.24 11.54 29.26
N LEU A 1089 22.48 10.52 29.69
CA LEU A 1089 21.03 10.48 29.53
C LEU A 1089 20.34 11.70 30.17
N ASP A 1090 20.81 12.08 31.36
CA ASP A 1090 20.28 13.25 32.04
C ASP A 1090 20.59 14.57 31.30
N LEU A 1091 21.70 14.65 30.54
CA LEU A 1091 22.05 15.83 29.73
C LEU A 1091 21.17 15.95 28.47
N PHE A 1092 20.86 14.82 27.81
CA PHE A 1092 19.98 14.78 26.62
C PHE A 1092 18.50 14.97 26.95
N ALA A 1093 18.07 14.55 28.15
CA ALA A 1093 16.69 14.67 28.58
C ALA A 1093 16.28 16.14 28.89
N ASP A 1094 17.24 17.02 29.14
CA ASP A 1094 17.03 18.47 29.36
C ASP A 1094 16.84 19.21 28.00
N SER A 1095 15.71 18.93 27.35
CA SER A 1095 15.31 19.34 26.00
C SER A 1095 15.04 20.85 25.83
N ARG A 1096 16.09 21.67 25.95
CA ARG A 1096 16.05 23.14 25.79
C ARG A 1096 16.50 23.66 24.41
N GLY A 1097 16.58 22.79 23.40
CA GLY A 1097 17.06 23.17 22.06
C GLY A 1097 18.56 23.41 21.99
N VAL A 1098 19.31 22.82 22.91
CA VAL A 1098 20.77 22.92 22.98
C VAL A 1098 21.38 21.99 21.94
N TYR A 1099 22.19 22.52 21.03
CA TYR A 1099 22.95 21.70 20.09
C TYR A 1099 24.12 21.04 20.84
N LEU A 1100 24.06 19.71 20.95
CA LEU A 1100 25.10 18.90 21.58
C LEU A 1100 25.98 18.29 20.49
N ARG A 1101 27.27 18.58 20.50
CA ARG A 1101 28.24 17.96 19.60
C ARG A 1101 29.11 16.95 20.36
N PRO A 1102 29.06 15.64 20.04
CA PRO A 1102 30.09 14.71 20.50
C PRO A 1102 31.41 15.02 19.78
N GLY A 1103 32.52 15.06 20.51
CA GLY A 1103 33.85 15.24 19.92
C GLY A 1103 34.25 14.01 19.10
N TYR A 1104 34.93 14.24 17.98
CA TYR A 1104 35.47 13.16 17.14
C TYR A 1104 36.88 12.77 17.60
N SER A 1105 37.10 11.48 17.89
CA SER A 1105 38.33 10.79 17.49
C SER A 1105 38.11 9.32 17.26
N SER A 1106 38.65 8.87 16.14
CA SER A 1106 38.78 7.48 15.71
C SER A 1106 39.93 6.73 16.39
N SER A 1107 40.60 7.27 17.41
CA SER A 1107 41.81 6.69 18.02
C SER A 1107 41.65 6.15 19.45
N LEU A 1108 40.51 6.35 20.11
CA LEU A 1108 40.21 5.78 21.44
C LEU A 1108 39.36 4.50 21.39
N GLU A 1109 38.92 4.09 20.19
CA GLU A 1109 38.14 2.86 19.98
C GLU A 1109 38.91 1.58 20.33
N GLU A 1110 40.25 1.62 20.36
CA GLU A 1110 41.05 0.40 20.51
C GLU A 1110 41.35 -0.01 21.97
N ASP A 1111 41.31 0.90 22.95
CA ASP A 1111 41.89 0.62 24.29
C ASP A 1111 40.91 0.61 25.48
N ASN A 1112 39.62 0.96 25.35
CA ASN A 1112 38.68 0.89 26.48
C ASN A 1112 37.23 0.52 26.09
N PRO A 1113 36.81 -0.76 26.21
CA PRO A 1113 35.52 -1.25 25.72
C PRO A 1113 34.30 -0.79 26.54
N ASN A 1114 34.49 0.00 27.60
CA ASN A 1114 33.39 0.52 28.43
C ASN A 1114 32.97 1.96 28.08
N ILE A 1115 33.60 2.60 27.08
CA ILE A 1115 33.23 3.96 26.63
C ILE A 1115 32.46 3.83 25.30
N TYR A 1116 31.14 4.04 25.34
CA TYR A 1116 30.28 4.00 24.15
C TYR A 1116 30.03 5.43 23.61
N PHE A 1117 30.34 5.69 22.33
CA PHE A 1117 29.93 6.89 21.60
C PHE A 1117 28.91 6.53 20.50
N LEU A 1118 27.84 7.32 20.37
CA LEU A 1118 26.84 7.21 19.29
C LEU A 1118 26.75 8.56 18.55
N HIS A 1119 26.83 8.50 17.22
CA HIS A 1119 26.79 9.62 16.29
C HIS A 1119 25.44 10.33 16.22
#